data_AF-A0A2S2R7K4-F1
#
_entry.id   AF-A0A2S2R7K4-F1
#
_cell.length_a   1.000
_cell.length_b   1.000
_cell.length_c   1.000
_cell.angle_alpha   90.00
_cell.angle_beta   90.00
_cell.angle_gamma   90.00
#
_symmetry.space_group_name_H-M   'P 1'
#
loop_
_entity.id
_entity.type
_entity.pdbx_description
1 polymer ?
#
loop_
_entity_poly.entity_id
_entity_poly.type
_entity_poly.pdbx_seq_one_letter_code
_entity_poly.pdbx_strand_id
1 'polypeptide(L)'
;MKNAAEEEVIKEQPDEIAQLPFHRYKRFKMFVRGLGKELLFAVFVTCTTYATLINIQNDYEIKGPKPKPFFRANSCVDDFYTGNLKTVLEKTSLTDLAIVMFYAPWDADSIDSREAFIKACEINKEEVYFAAINCWQPESVCSQVLKGNKVYPMIVAYDYTKVGIYYTGPSNNAAYITRFVDTMKRPVKLLNSKLDLLKIHQQYHNVLVASVDFKITQGWELYKIVLDAAINHLKTDPLQIYVKWCVATWPINSKEPLIKMFQWNRTLAFNESFVNHEKLERWVIQVTKLTTQWVPPIARSRNTLLDNTFKNGPTMLLFTPYNPFLDFNPVYSMLQLLSIEYFNCQKISVPAGYIMKYLRKEIKSFYYENPKKVKKCHGIILNKYPDRMVGVLKKHNVTIKTKNVDVDINTDINYFNDALCRMSKSILFNHEISYCSKDDMDESNKKKVKTNLSNHVNTETFIENWKETECYRALLANNYFKFSKPDEAYIYNTTDALRSKCLANKTMTFLALDSNYHYHTAKIFGINLDHHRERTAVVIYDMKSEMVHTLPKTSHVTKDTMAKLLIDFLETKAKRHLRSTADLDMNFHLYKGKSKAKETVNIPTLNSENFKDTVFNNTENVVVYFYTPFCAYCQVVAHVLLSVARLMRNVKDLKFFRLNGSDNDLSWHLTVQTYPTIIIFPAKKKAESYVFPHNTELTFNNLSRFILSNLLLETRLQAMVGLCTVWDSSEDYNKQLHYCLRDIKLDCDANISKALQSYRRGLVYREQNKNVTLTPIFNKLRYLKAFSLVLDVTHKLNAKTIQHFSEIYKSYLFQS
;
A
#
# COMPACT_ATOMS: atom_id res chain seq x y z
N MET A 1 1.18 43.35 -67.70
CA MET A 1 2.57 43.71 -68.05
C MET A 1 3.46 42.76 -67.28
N LYS A 2 4.16 41.79 -67.84
CA LYS A 2 4.67 41.53 -69.19
C LYS A 2 4.40 40.06 -69.51
N ASN A 3 3.83 39.80 -70.68
CA ASN A 3 4.51 39.17 -71.83
C ASN A 3 4.50 37.65 -71.66
N ALA A 4 4.20 36.84 -72.65
CA ALA A 4 3.96 36.94 -74.07
C ALA A 4 3.87 35.45 -74.46
N ALA A 5 2.82 35.04 -75.16
CA ALA A 5 2.92 34.73 -76.59
C ALA A 5 3.71 33.42 -76.79
N GLU A 6 2.99 32.37 -77.18
CA GLU A 6 3.14 31.73 -78.51
C GLU A 6 4.07 30.50 -78.33
N GLU A 7 3.72 29.28 -78.70
CA GLU A 7 3.27 28.72 -79.98
C GLU A 7 2.80 27.27 -79.69
N GLU A 8 1.62 26.83 -80.15
CA GLU A 8 1.37 26.04 -81.38
C GLU A 8 1.48 24.49 -81.28
N VAL A 9 0.38 23.83 -81.67
CA VAL A 9 0.23 22.49 -82.34
C VAL A 9 0.44 21.25 -81.43
N ILE A 10 -0.51 20.30 -81.29
CA ILE A 10 -0.82 19.14 -82.16
C ILE A 10 -2.24 18.59 -81.84
N LYS A 11 -2.87 17.96 -82.86
CA LYS A 11 -4.21 17.32 -83.00
C LYS A 11 -4.66 16.27 -81.95
N GLU A 12 -5.97 15.97 -82.05
CA GLU A 12 -6.76 14.73 -81.72
C GLU A 12 -7.70 14.85 -80.48
N GLN A 13 -9.01 14.55 -80.64
CA GLN A 13 -10.13 14.79 -79.68
C GLN A 13 -10.38 16.29 -79.31
N PRO A 14 -11.45 16.66 -78.55
CA PRO A 14 -12.86 16.20 -78.50
C PRO A 14 -13.91 17.37 -78.61
N ASP A 15 -15.19 16.99 -78.69
CA ASP A 15 -16.47 17.66 -78.34
C ASP A 15 -16.63 19.20 -78.36
N GLU A 16 -17.57 19.68 -79.19
CA GLU A 16 -18.68 20.60 -78.81
C GLU A 16 -19.57 20.86 -80.05
N ILE A 17 -20.88 21.10 -79.89
CA ILE A 17 -21.58 22.41 -80.00
C ILE A 17 -23.09 22.05 -79.94
N ALA A 18 -24.07 22.81 -79.45
CA ALA A 18 -24.27 23.95 -78.55
C ALA A 18 -25.80 24.24 -78.59
N GLN A 19 -26.40 24.84 -77.53
CA GLN A 19 -27.50 25.82 -77.60
C GLN A 19 -27.87 26.38 -76.20
N LEU A 20 -27.85 27.72 -76.07
CA LEU A 20 -28.37 28.57 -74.97
C LEU A 20 -29.52 29.43 -75.58
N PRO A 21 -30.54 29.94 -74.84
CA PRO A 21 -30.38 30.71 -73.60
C PRO A 21 -31.51 30.58 -72.54
N PHE A 22 -31.21 30.09 -71.32
CA PHE A 22 -32.14 30.12 -70.16
C PHE A 22 -31.47 30.58 -68.83
N HIS A 23 -30.20 31.02 -68.86
CA HIS A 23 -29.34 31.01 -67.67
C HIS A 23 -29.27 32.30 -66.83
N ARG A 24 -29.71 33.47 -67.33
CA ARG A 24 -29.53 34.75 -66.59
C ARG A 24 -30.48 34.93 -65.40
N TYR A 25 -31.74 34.48 -65.49
CA TYR A 25 -32.74 34.69 -64.43
C TYR A 25 -32.54 33.79 -63.19
N LYS A 26 -32.07 32.54 -63.39
CA LYS A 26 -31.81 31.60 -62.28
C LYS A 26 -30.62 32.02 -61.40
N ARG A 27 -29.59 32.66 -61.97
CA ARG A 27 -28.41 33.12 -61.21
C ARG A 27 -28.75 34.26 -60.24
N PHE A 28 -29.59 35.21 -60.65
CA PHE A 28 -29.98 36.33 -59.77
C PHE A 28 -30.81 35.86 -58.58
N LYS A 29 -31.76 34.93 -58.80
CA LYS A 29 -32.59 34.34 -57.73
C LYS A 29 -31.78 33.48 -56.76
N MET A 30 -30.73 32.79 -57.23
CA MET A 30 -29.81 32.05 -56.35
C MET A 30 -28.88 32.96 -55.55
N PHE A 31 -28.43 34.08 -56.12
CA PHE A 31 -27.58 35.06 -55.43
C PHE A 31 -28.29 35.73 -54.25
N VAL A 32 -29.53 36.19 -54.45
CA VAL A 32 -30.35 36.82 -53.38
C VAL A 32 -30.70 35.82 -52.27
N ARG A 33 -30.91 34.54 -52.60
CA ARG A 33 -31.12 33.47 -51.61
C ARG A 33 -29.85 33.08 -50.86
N GLY A 34 -28.68 33.22 -51.47
CA GLY A 34 -27.38 33.01 -50.81
C GLY A 34 -27.08 34.12 -49.80
N LEU A 35 -27.21 35.38 -50.23
CA LEU A 35 -26.98 36.57 -49.40
C LEU A 35 -27.93 36.64 -48.19
N GLY A 36 -29.20 36.28 -48.40
CA GLY A 36 -30.18 36.18 -47.30
C GLY A 36 -29.82 35.11 -46.26
N LYS A 37 -29.22 33.98 -46.67
CA LYS A 37 -28.80 32.93 -45.74
C LYS A 37 -27.54 33.32 -44.96
N GLU A 38 -26.58 33.98 -45.60
CA GLU A 38 -25.36 34.44 -44.93
C GLU A 38 -25.64 35.57 -43.92
N LEU A 39 -26.53 36.51 -44.26
CA LEU A 39 -27.00 37.53 -43.32
C LEU A 39 -27.73 36.92 -42.12
N LEU A 40 -28.59 35.92 -42.35
CA LEU A 40 -29.31 35.26 -41.25
C LEU A 40 -28.35 34.47 -40.34
N PHE A 41 -27.33 33.84 -40.91
CA PHE A 41 -26.29 33.16 -40.16
C PHE A 41 -25.45 34.16 -39.32
N ALA A 42 -25.07 35.30 -39.89
CA ALA A 42 -24.36 36.36 -39.16
C ALA A 42 -25.19 36.94 -38.01
N VAL A 43 -26.50 37.13 -38.22
CA VAL A 43 -27.43 37.53 -37.14
C VAL A 43 -27.54 36.45 -36.07
N PHE A 44 -27.61 35.18 -36.43
CA PHE A 44 -27.62 34.09 -35.46
C PHE A 44 -26.32 34.03 -34.64
N VAL A 45 -25.16 34.18 -35.27
CA VAL A 45 -23.85 34.17 -34.58
C VAL A 45 -23.72 35.39 -33.66
N THR A 46 -24.18 36.57 -34.09
CA THR A 46 -24.14 37.77 -33.24
C THR A 46 -25.13 37.69 -32.08
N CYS A 47 -26.33 37.15 -32.29
CA CYS A 47 -27.27 36.89 -31.21
C CYS A 47 -26.78 35.82 -30.23
N THR A 48 -26.14 34.74 -30.69
CA THR A 48 -25.60 33.72 -29.78
C THR A 48 -24.40 34.23 -29.00
N THR A 49 -23.49 34.96 -29.65
CA THR A 49 -22.35 35.60 -28.96
C THR A 49 -22.80 36.66 -27.97
N TYR A 50 -23.79 37.49 -28.30
CA TYR A 50 -24.40 38.45 -27.39
C TYR A 50 -25.13 37.76 -26.22
N ALA A 51 -25.88 36.68 -26.50
CA ALA A 51 -26.51 35.88 -25.46
C ALA A 51 -25.47 35.24 -24.54
N THR A 52 -24.35 34.73 -25.07
CA THR A 52 -23.25 34.20 -24.23
C THR A 52 -22.59 35.29 -23.40
N LEU A 53 -22.39 36.50 -23.92
CA LEU A 53 -21.81 37.62 -23.18
C LEU A 53 -22.71 38.08 -22.03
N ILE A 54 -24.03 38.15 -22.25
CA ILE A 54 -25.00 38.43 -21.18
C ILE A 54 -25.04 37.30 -20.15
N ASN A 55 -24.96 36.04 -20.58
CA ASN A 55 -24.92 34.91 -19.65
C ASN A 55 -23.62 34.89 -18.82
N ILE A 56 -22.49 35.33 -19.39
CA ILE A 56 -21.21 35.46 -18.68
C ILE A 56 -21.24 36.62 -17.68
N GLN A 57 -21.91 37.75 -17.98
CA GLN A 57 -22.04 38.86 -17.03
C GLN A 57 -23.05 38.59 -15.92
N ASN A 58 -24.01 37.70 -16.13
CA ASN A 58 -24.99 37.25 -15.13
C ASN A 58 -24.59 35.96 -14.41
N ASP A 59 -23.30 35.62 -14.37
CA ASP A 59 -22.81 34.67 -13.36
C ASP A 59 -23.20 35.23 -12.00
N TYR A 60 -24.30 34.69 -11.46
CA TYR A 60 -24.82 34.98 -10.15
C TYR A 60 -23.64 35.07 -9.18
N GLU A 61 -23.49 36.19 -8.48
CA GLU A 61 -22.71 36.19 -7.24
C GLU A 61 -23.37 35.17 -6.31
N ILE A 62 -22.96 33.90 -6.41
CA ILE A 62 -23.33 32.85 -5.47
C ILE A 62 -22.67 33.27 -4.17
N LYS A 63 -23.37 34.07 -3.36
CA LYS A 63 -22.96 34.39 -2.00
C LYS A 63 -22.70 33.06 -1.33
N GLY A 64 -21.45 32.83 -0.95
CA GLY A 64 -21.02 31.59 -0.32
C GLY A 64 -21.92 31.26 0.87
N PRO A 65 -22.11 29.98 1.20
CA PRO A 65 -22.95 29.59 2.33
C PRO A 65 -22.51 30.33 3.59
N LYS A 66 -23.47 30.82 4.40
CA LYS A 66 -23.16 31.47 5.67
C LYS A 66 -22.32 30.53 6.53
N PRO A 67 -21.20 31.01 7.11
CA PRO A 67 -20.31 30.16 7.88
C PRO A 67 -21.06 29.64 9.12
N LYS A 68 -20.93 28.34 9.38
CA LYS A 68 -21.50 27.65 10.55
C LYS A 68 -20.40 27.01 11.38
N PRO A 69 -20.58 26.86 12.71
CA PRO A 69 -19.64 26.14 13.56
C PRO A 69 -19.37 24.75 13.01
N PHE A 70 -18.09 24.47 12.78
CA PHE A 70 -17.59 23.16 12.39
C PHE A 70 -17.37 22.28 13.61
N PHE A 71 -17.06 22.83 14.79
CA PHE A 71 -17.01 22.10 16.06
C PHE A 71 -18.26 22.35 16.92
N ARG A 72 -18.49 21.51 17.94
CA ARG A 72 -19.63 21.68 18.86
C ARG A 72 -19.27 22.73 19.92
N ALA A 73 -20.24 23.54 20.36
CA ALA A 73 -19.98 24.59 21.36
C ALA A 73 -19.37 24.10 22.69
N ASN A 74 -19.65 22.83 23.08
CA ASN A 74 -19.11 22.22 24.31
C ASN A 74 -17.79 21.46 24.09
N SER A 75 -17.16 21.54 22.92
CA SER A 75 -15.85 20.92 22.72
C SER A 75 -14.73 21.79 23.25
N CYS A 76 -13.62 21.19 23.68
CA CYS A 76 -12.42 21.92 24.11
C CYS A 76 -11.68 22.69 23.00
N VAL A 77 -12.15 22.63 21.74
CA VAL A 77 -11.58 23.31 20.59
C VAL A 77 -12.32 24.62 20.33
N ASP A 78 -11.59 25.74 20.35
CA ASP A 78 -12.13 27.06 19.99
C ASP A 78 -12.27 27.19 18.46
N ASP A 79 -13.51 27.23 17.96
CA ASP A 79 -13.80 27.25 16.52
C ASP A 79 -14.12 28.65 15.98
N PHE A 80 -13.23 29.16 15.14
CA PHE A 80 -13.30 30.43 14.42
C PHE A 80 -13.86 30.20 13.00
N TYR A 81 -15.10 29.75 12.92
CA TYR A 81 -15.78 29.38 11.67
C TYR A 81 -16.03 30.55 10.71
N THR A 82 -15.96 31.80 11.18
CA THR A 82 -16.01 33.02 10.35
C THR A 82 -14.67 33.34 9.65
N GLY A 83 -13.59 32.64 10.04
CA GLY A 83 -12.26 32.82 9.46
C GLY A 83 -11.51 34.08 9.93
N ASN A 84 -11.82 34.58 11.14
CA ASN A 84 -11.10 35.69 11.77
C ASN A 84 -9.70 35.26 12.26
N LEU A 85 -8.70 35.38 11.39
CA LEU A 85 -7.32 34.97 11.67
C LEU A 85 -6.66 35.81 12.77
N LYS A 86 -7.00 37.10 12.89
CA LYS A 86 -6.36 38.02 13.84
C LYS A 86 -6.57 37.56 15.29
N THR A 87 -7.80 37.23 15.66
CA THR A 87 -8.13 36.74 17.00
C THR A 87 -7.47 35.40 17.32
N VAL A 88 -7.34 34.52 16.32
CA VAL A 88 -6.60 33.26 16.50
C VAL A 88 -5.14 33.54 16.82
N LEU A 89 -4.49 34.39 16.02
CA LEU A 89 -3.08 34.74 16.22
C LEU A 89 -2.84 35.42 17.58
N GLU A 90 -3.71 36.35 17.98
CA GLU A 90 -3.67 36.99 19.30
C GLU A 90 -3.75 35.95 20.43
N LYS A 91 -4.72 35.04 20.40
CA LYS A 91 -4.83 33.99 21.41
C LYS A 91 -3.62 33.05 21.41
N THR A 92 -3.13 32.65 20.24
CA THR A 92 -1.93 31.78 20.13
C THR A 92 -0.66 32.48 20.63
N SER A 93 -0.61 33.81 20.58
CA SER A 93 0.53 34.58 21.08
C SER A 93 0.60 34.57 22.62
N LEU A 94 -0.55 34.52 23.29
CA LEU A 94 -0.68 34.51 24.75
C LEU A 94 -0.43 33.14 25.39
N THR A 95 -0.38 32.07 24.58
CA THR A 95 -0.21 30.70 25.04
C THR A 95 1.20 30.18 24.72
N ASP A 96 1.75 29.34 25.59
CA ASP A 96 3.07 28.74 25.39
C ASP A 96 3.11 27.76 24.21
N LEU A 97 2.06 26.93 24.09
CA LEU A 97 1.87 25.99 22.99
C LEU A 97 0.41 26.02 22.53
N ALA A 98 0.21 26.28 21.24
CA ALA A 98 -1.08 26.25 20.59
C ALA A 98 -1.09 25.32 19.37
N ILE A 99 -2.16 24.56 19.19
CA ILE A 99 -2.40 23.72 18.02
C ILE A 99 -3.60 24.26 17.28
N VAL A 100 -3.40 24.68 16.04
CA VAL A 100 -4.42 25.32 15.20
C VAL A 100 -4.73 24.45 13.99
N MET A 101 -5.99 24.09 13.80
CA MET A 101 -6.49 23.39 12.62
C MET A 101 -7.10 24.38 11.62
N PHE A 102 -6.44 24.58 10.48
CA PHE A 102 -6.96 25.31 9.34
C PHE A 102 -7.79 24.34 8.50
N TYR A 103 -9.10 24.57 8.38
CA TYR A 103 -10.01 23.62 7.74
C TYR A 103 -10.89 24.27 6.66
N ALA A 104 -11.51 23.41 5.86
CA ALA A 104 -12.64 23.74 5.00
C ALA A 104 -13.83 22.82 5.34
N PRO A 105 -15.06 23.35 5.46
CA PRO A 105 -16.20 22.59 5.98
C PRO A 105 -16.70 21.49 5.02
N TRP A 106 -16.36 21.57 3.73
CA TRP A 106 -16.72 20.61 2.70
C TRP A 106 -15.60 19.58 2.42
N ASP A 107 -14.41 19.79 2.96
CA ASP A 107 -13.26 18.92 2.71
C ASP A 107 -13.40 17.62 3.51
N ALA A 108 -13.37 16.48 2.81
CA ALA A 108 -13.62 15.16 3.40
C ALA A 108 -12.63 14.84 4.53
N ASP A 109 -11.35 15.14 4.32
CA ASP A 109 -10.32 14.89 5.31
C ASP A 109 -10.48 15.82 6.54
N SER A 110 -10.93 17.06 6.36
CA SER A 110 -11.26 17.97 7.46
C SER A 110 -12.40 17.42 8.30
N ILE A 111 -13.46 16.93 7.64
CA ILE A 111 -14.61 16.27 8.28
C ILE A 111 -14.15 15.05 9.09
N ASP A 112 -13.34 14.18 8.50
CA ASP A 112 -12.82 12.98 9.14
C ASP A 112 -11.89 13.29 10.32
N SER A 113 -11.15 14.39 10.25
CA SER A 113 -10.19 14.81 11.28
C SER A 113 -10.85 15.44 12.52
N ARG A 114 -12.12 15.87 12.42
CA ARG A 114 -12.84 16.58 13.48
C ARG A 114 -12.84 15.84 14.81
N GLU A 115 -13.27 14.58 14.82
CA GLU A 115 -13.34 13.77 16.05
C GLU A 115 -11.96 13.45 16.62
N ALA A 116 -10.97 13.22 15.74
CA ALA A 116 -9.61 12.97 16.14
C ALA A 116 -8.97 14.20 16.82
N PHE A 117 -9.24 15.39 16.29
CA PHE A 117 -8.75 16.65 16.82
C PHE A 117 -9.35 16.96 18.19
N ILE A 118 -10.67 16.76 18.38
CA ILE A 118 -11.34 16.91 19.69
C ILE A 118 -10.71 15.96 20.72
N LYS A 119 -10.50 14.69 20.37
CA LYS A 119 -9.91 13.72 21.32
C LYS A 119 -8.49 14.09 21.71
N ALA A 120 -7.66 14.54 20.76
CA ALA A 120 -6.32 15.01 21.06
C ALA A 120 -6.34 16.25 21.97
N CYS A 121 -7.31 17.13 21.76
CA CYS A 121 -7.56 18.28 22.62
C CYS A 121 -7.98 17.86 24.04
N GLU A 122 -8.92 16.94 24.21
CA GLU A 122 -9.38 16.50 25.54
C GLU A 122 -8.25 15.86 26.37
N ILE A 123 -7.30 15.19 25.72
CA ILE A 123 -6.12 14.61 26.38
C ILE A 123 -5.13 15.71 26.84
N ASN A 124 -5.08 16.85 26.15
CA ASN A 124 -4.03 17.86 26.33
C ASN A 124 -4.54 19.24 26.78
N LYS A 125 -5.84 19.38 27.06
CA LYS A 125 -6.52 20.66 27.32
C LYS A 125 -5.99 21.44 28.53
N GLU A 126 -5.34 20.77 29.47
CA GLU A 126 -4.77 21.41 30.67
C GLU A 126 -3.44 22.14 30.38
N GLU A 127 -2.72 21.74 29.32
CA GLU A 127 -1.38 22.24 29.00
C GLU A 127 -1.28 22.94 27.64
N VAL A 128 -2.25 22.72 26.74
CA VAL A 128 -2.17 23.13 25.34
C VAL A 128 -3.46 23.75 24.87
N TYR A 129 -3.36 24.89 24.19
CA TYR A 129 -4.51 25.58 23.60
C TYR A 129 -4.83 25.00 22.20
N PHE A 130 -6.09 24.62 21.99
CA PHE A 130 -6.55 24.09 20.70
C PHE A 130 -7.55 25.06 20.05
N ALA A 131 -7.29 25.40 18.79
CA ALA A 131 -8.18 26.23 17.99
C ALA A 131 -8.38 25.63 16.60
N ALA A 132 -9.46 26.03 15.94
CA ALA A 132 -9.72 25.70 14.55
C ALA A 132 -10.25 26.93 13.81
N ILE A 133 -9.91 27.07 12.54
CA ILE A 133 -10.29 28.23 11.73
C ILE A 133 -10.71 27.82 10.32
N ASN A 134 -11.86 28.33 9.88
CA ASN A 134 -12.35 28.14 8.53
C ASN A 134 -11.64 29.11 7.57
N CYS A 135 -10.75 28.57 6.73
CA CYS A 135 -9.97 29.37 5.80
C CYS A 135 -10.41 29.22 4.34
N TRP A 136 -11.52 28.51 4.12
CA TRP A 136 -12.18 28.48 2.82
C TRP A 136 -13.18 29.62 2.62
N GLN A 137 -13.72 30.20 3.70
CA GLN A 137 -14.71 31.27 3.63
C GLN A 137 -14.23 32.43 2.73
N PRO A 138 -14.91 32.76 1.61
CA PRO A 138 -14.41 33.70 0.61
C PRO A 138 -14.04 35.09 1.13
N GLU A 139 -14.82 35.61 2.08
CA GLU A 139 -14.64 36.96 2.67
C GLU A 139 -13.72 36.97 3.91
N SER A 140 -13.18 35.83 4.32
CA SER A 140 -12.40 35.79 5.56
C SER A 140 -10.95 36.22 5.38
N VAL A 141 -10.39 36.86 6.42
CA VAL A 141 -8.97 37.26 6.47
C VAL A 141 -8.07 36.04 6.27
N CYS A 142 -8.43 34.89 6.85
CA CYS A 142 -7.63 33.67 6.68
C CYS A 142 -7.56 33.21 5.22
N SER A 143 -8.69 33.26 4.50
CA SER A 143 -8.75 32.86 3.10
C SER A 143 -7.89 33.75 2.20
N GLN A 144 -7.81 35.04 2.52
CA GLN A 144 -7.01 36.04 1.80
C GLN A 144 -5.51 35.93 2.09
N VAL A 145 -5.12 35.55 3.32
CA VAL A 145 -3.71 35.35 3.70
C VAL A 145 -3.15 34.07 3.11
N LEU A 146 -3.94 32.98 3.09
CA LEU A 146 -3.55 31.69 2.55
C LEU A 146 -3.75 31.56 1.02
N LYS A 147 -3.59 32.64 0.26
CA LYS A 147 -3.69 32.62 -1.22
C LYS A 147 -2.63 31.66 -1.80
N GLY A 148 -3.06 30.52 -2.37
CA GLY A 148 -2.19 29.47 -2.91
C GLY A 148 -2.89 28.10 -3.00
N ASN A 149 -2.13 27.00 -3.18
CA ASN A 149 -2.64 25.62 -3.14
C ASN A 149 -3.11 25.27 -1.72
N LYS A 150 -4.36 25.59 -1.42
CA LYS A 150 -5.02 25.33 -0.14
C LYS A 150 -5.25 23.82 0.03
N VAL A 151 -4.48 23.21 0.94
CA VAL A 151 -4.65 21.82 1.33
C VAL A 151 -5.30 21.81 2.70
N TYR A 152 -6.50 21.25 2.85
CA TYR A 152 -7.20 21.16 4.14
C TYR A 152 -7.29 19.70 4.60
N PRO A 153 -7.28 19.40 5.91
CA PRO A 153 -6.92 20.33 6.97
C PRO A 153 -5.40 20.52 7.03
N MET A 154 -4.96 21.68 7.49
CA MET A 154 -3.59 21.90 7.95
C MET A 154 -3.61 22.00 9.46
N ILE A 155 -2.87 21.12 10.13
CA ILE A 155 -2.68 21.20 11.58
C ILE A 155 -1.32 21.83 11.81
N VAL A 156 -1.29 22.95 12.51
CA VAL A 156 -0.07 23.74 12.76
C VAL A 156 0.12 23.92 14.25
N ALA A 157 1.31 23.61 14.74
CA ALA A 157 1.72 23.92 16.10
C ALA A 157 2.45 25.26 16.14
N TYR A 158 2.10 26.11 17.10
CA TYR A 158 2.77 27.37 17.41
C TYR A 158 3.34 27.26 18.82
N ASP A 159 4.66 27.40 18.94
CA ASP A 159 5.39 27.35 20.21
C ASP A 159 5.75 28.78 20.70
N TYR A 160 6.78 28.88 21.54
CA TYR A 160 7.31 30.17 22.02
C TYR A 160 7.96 31.02 20.90
N THR A 161 8.49 30.39 19.84
CA THR A 161 9.09 31.11 18.69
C THR A 161 8.04 31.76 17.81
N LYS A 162 6.77 31.34 17.94
CA LYS A 162 5.63 31.78 17.12
C LYS A 162 5.80 31.44 15.63
N VAL A 163 6.74 30.56 15.30
CA VAL A 163 6.88 29.97 13.97
C VAL A 163 5.99 28.74 13.88
N GLY A 164 5.09 28.71 12.90
CA GLY A 164 4.18 27.59 12.69
C GLY A 164 4.89 26.34 12.17
N ILE A 165 4.68 25.20 12.85
CA ILE A 165 5.22 23.89 12.45
C ILE A 165 4.06 23.02 11.98
N TYR A 166 4.12 22.65 10.71
CA TYR A 166 3.11 21.82 10.08
C TYR A 166 3.24 20.37 10.55
N TYR A 167 2.11 19.81 10.99
CA TYR A 167 1.99 18.40 11.27
C TYR A 167 1.77 17.62 9.96
N THR A 168 2.67 16.68 9.68
CA THR A 168 2.70 15.90 8.43
C THR A 168 2.14 14.48 8.55
N GLY A 169 1.72 14.08 9.76
CA GLY A 169 1.15 12.75 10.01
C GLY A 169 -0.36 12.65 9.72
N PRO A 170 -0.99 11.50 10.07
CA PRO A 170 -2.42 11.26 9.82
C PRO A 170 -3.31 12.19 10.66
N SER A 171 -4.10 13.04 9.99
CA SER A 171 -4.98 14.01 10.64
C SER A 171 -6.27 13.40 11.22
N ASN A 172 -6.66 12.21 10.75
CA ASN A 172 -7.86 11.50 11.22
C ASN A 172 -7.61 10.59 12.45
N ASN A 173 -6.44 10.68 13.09
CA ASN A 173 -6.10 9.83 14.22
C ASN A 173 -5.59 10.61 15.43
N ALA A 174 -6.37 10.56 16.50
CA ALA A 174 -6.10 11.27 17.74
C ALA A 174 -4.79 10.84 18.40
N ALA A 175 -4.40 9.57 18.32
CA ALA A 175 -3.18 9.07 18.96
C ALA A 175 -1.93 9.67 18.31
N TYR A 176 -1.94 9.80 16.99
CA TYR A 176 -0.84 10.41 16.25
C TYR A 176 -0.72 11.92 16.50
N ILE A 177 -1.85 12.64 16.50
CA ILE A 177 -1.87 14.07 16.87
C ILE A 177 -1.39 14.25 18.31
N THR A 178 -1.88 13.41 19.24
CA THR A 178 -1.47 13.44 20.65
C THR A 178 0.03 13.20 20.80
N ARG A 179 0.60 12.23 20.07
CA ARG A 179 2.04 11.97 20.08
C ARG A 179 2.85 13.15 19.54
N PHE A 180 2.39 13.80 18.48
CA PHE A 180 3.01 15.03 17.98
C PHE A 180 2.98 16.15 19.02
N VAL A 181 1.83 16.37 19.66
CA VAL A 181 1.67 17.35 20.75
C VAL A 181 2.59 17.04 21.93
N ASP A 182 2.68 15.77 22.34
CA ASP A 182 3.61 15.33 23.39
C ASP A 182 5.07 15.60 23.03
N THR A 183 5.41 15.49 21.74
CA THR A 183 6.75 15.76 21.21
C THR A 183 7.03 17.26 21.18
N MET A 184 6.03 18.09 20.82
CA MET A 184 6.11 19.55 20.89
C MET A 184 6.28 20.08 22.32
N LYS A 185 5.66 19.43 23.32
CA LYS A 185 5.85 19.77 24.73
C LYS A 185 7.28 19.52 25.22
N ARG A 186 7.94 18.48 24.68
CA ARG A 186 9.26 18.02 25.14
C ARG A 186 10.17 17.64 23.95
N PRO A 187 10.54 18.62 23.10
CA PRO A 187 11.31 18.36 21.89
C PRO A 187 12.75 17.95 22.20
N VAL A 188 13.32 18.43 23.31
CA VAL A 188 14.66 18.09 23.78
C VAL A 188 14.57 17.44 25.16
N LYS A 189 15.21 16.28 25.33
CA LYS A 189 15.28 15.58 26.62
C LYS A 189 16.53 15.97 27.38
N LEU A 190 16.35 16.47 28.61
CA LEU A 190 17.47 16.63 29.54
C LEU A 190 17.91 15.25 30.03
N LEU A 191 19.19 14.97 29.87
CA LEU A 191 19.85 13.85 30.52
C LEU A 191 20.45 14.39 31.82
N ASN A 192 20.46 13.60 32.91
CA ASN A 192 21.10 13.95 34.20
C ASN A 192 22.33 13.08 34.55
N SER A 193 22.46 11.90 33.94
CA SER A 193 23.61 11.01 34.11
C SER A 193 24.01 10.25 32.84
N LYS A 194 25.24 9.74 32.78
CA LYS A 194 25.68 8.81 31.70
C LYS A 194 24.75 7.59 31.58
N LEU A 195 24.12 7.18 32.67
CA LEU A 195 23.15 6.10 32.70
C LEU A 195 21.86 6.46 31.92
N ASP A 196 21.44 7.73 31.95
CA ASP A 196 20.28 8.21 31.17
C ASP A 196 20.57 8.20 29.68
N LEU A 197 21.80 8.53 29.28
CA LEU A 197 22.24 8.37 27.90
C LEU A 197 22.15 6.91 27.45
N LEU A 198 22.63 5.98 28.28
CA LEU A 198 22.53 4.55 27.98
C LEU A 198 21.05 4.12 27.84
N LYS A 199 20.16 4.56 28.73
CA LYS A 199 18.71 4.27 28.66
C LYS A 199 18.06 4.83 27.39
N ILE A 200 18.45 6.02 26.94
CA ILE A 200 17.88 6.61 25.73
C ILE A 200 18.46 5.96 24.47
N HIS A 201 19.75 5.67 24.44
CA HIS A 201 20.39 4.99 23.31
C HIS A 201 19.87 3.56 23.12
N GLN A 202 19.39 2.96 24.20
CA GLN A 202 18.68 1.67 24.18
C GLN A 202 17.31 1.71 23.47
N GLN A 203 16.65 2.87 23.45
CA GLN A 203 15.33 3.06 22.86
C GLN A 203 15.41 3.60 21.42
N TYR A 204 16.40 4.45 21.13
CA TYR A 204 16.52 5.15 19.85
C TYR A 204 17.85 4.81 19.15
N HIS A 205 17.79 4.60 17.83
CA HIS A 205 18.98 4.30 17.03
C HIS A 205 19.94 5.47 16.90
N ASN A 206 19.41 6.69 16.77
CA ASN A 206 20.18 7.92 16.71
C ASN A 206 19.82 8.77 17.92
N VAL A 207 20.81 9.09 18.74
CA VAL A 207 20.66 10.00 19.87
C VAL A 207 21.65 11.14 19.69
N LEU A 208 21.13 12.33 19.46
CA LEU A 208 21.93 13.54 19.45
C LEU A 208 22.05 14.05 20.87
N VAL A 209 23.27 14.26 21.36
CA VAL A 209 23.54 14.84 22.66
C VAL A 209 24.37 16.10 22.47
N ALA A 210 23.82 17.22 22.93
CA ALA A 210 24.58 18.44 23.12
C ALA A 210 25.03 18.56 24.58
N SER A 211 26.33 18.65 24.80
CA SER A 211 26.92 18.94 26.10
C SER A 211 26.83 20.45 26.35
N VAL A 212 26.03 20.84 27.35
CA VAL A 212 25.75 22.23 27.66
C VAL A 212 26.17 22.53 29.10
N ASP A 213 26.94 23.60 29.27
CA ASP A 213 27.19 24.18 30.59
C ASP A 213 26.30 25.40 30.82
N PHE A 214 25.20 25.21 31.56
CA PHE A 214 24.26 26.28 31.87
C PHE A 214 24.82 27.36 32.81
N LYS A 215 26.02 27.17 33.37
CA LYS A 215 26.71 28.21 34.16
C LYS A 215 27.29 29.32 33.28
N ILE A 216 27.49 29.05 31.99
CA ILE A 216 28.09 29.98 31.02
C ILE A 216 27.00 30.45 30.05
N THR A 217 27.01 31.74 29.68
CA THR A 217 26.04 32.33 28.73
C THR A 217 26.00 31.58 27.39
N GLN A 218 27.17 31.17 26.89
CA GLN A 218 27.33 30.36 25.68
C GLN A 218 26.60 29.00 25.75
N GLY A 219 26.39 28.44 26.95
CA GLY A 219 25.61 27.23 27.14
C GLY A 219 24.12 27.43 26.86
N TRP A 220 23.55 28.56 27.30
CA TRP A 220 22.15 28.91 27.00
C TRP A 220 21.92 29.14 25.50
N GLU A 221 22.89 29.76 24.81
CA GLU A 221 22.85 29.94 23.36
C GLU A 221 22.86 28.59 22.62
N LEU A 222 23.74 27.66 23.02
CA LEU A 222 23.80 26.32 22.45
C LEU A 222 22.51 25.53 22.70
N TYR A 223 21.96 25.61 23.91
CA TYR A 223 20.67 24.98 24.23
C TYR A 223 19.56 25.51 23.32
N LYS A 224 19.47 26.83 23.12
CA LYS A 224 18.49 27.45 22.23
C LYS A 224 18.65 26.97 20.78
N ILE A 225 19.88 26.91 20.27
CA ILE A 225 20.15 26.42 18.90
C ILE A 225 19.68 24.96 18.74
N VAL A 226 19.95 24.10 19.72
CA VAL A 226 19.55 22.69 19.70
C VAL A 226 18.03 22.56 19.82
N LEU A 227 17.38 23.40 20.64
CA LEU A 227 15.94 23.44 20.79
C LEU A 227 15.26 23.87 19.48
N ASP A 228 15.69 24.98 18.89
CA ASP A 228 15.15 25.50 17.61
C ASP A 228 15.38 24.48 16.47
N ALA A 229 16.53 23.79 16.46
CA ALA A 229 16.81 22.71 15.50
C ALA A 229 15.90 21.49 15.71
N ALA A 230 15.72 21.05 16.96
CA ALA A 230 14.87 19.91 17.30
C ALA A 230 13.40 20.16 16.93
N ILE A 231 12.92 21.37 17.18
CA ILE A 231 11.57 21.83 16.87
C ILE A 231 11.36 21.90 15.35
N ASN A 232 12.29 22.49 14.60
CA ASN A 232 12.22 22.53 13.14
C ASN A 232 12.27 21.13 12.49
N HIS A 233 13.07 20.22 13.06
CA HIS A 233 13.19 18.84 12.57
C HIS A 233 11.85 18.07 12.62
N LEU A 234 10.91 18.46 13.47
CA LEU A 234 9.57 17.86 13.56
C LEU A 234 8.76 17.99 12.28
N LYS A 235 9.10 18.93 11.39
CA LYS A 235 8.52 19.00 10.03
C LYS A 235 8.75 17.69 9.26
N THR A 236 9.94 17.09 9.43
CA THR A 236 10.35 15.84 8.78
C THR A 236 10.15 14.60 9.65
N ASP A 237 10.20 14.76 10.97
CA ASP A 237 10.08 13.68 11.95
C ASP A 237 9.08 14.07 13.06
N PRO A 238 7.77 14.14 12.75
CA PRO A 238 6.76 14.66 13.68
C PRO A 238 6.60 13.81 14.95
N LEU A 239 7.14 12.59 14.98
CA LEU A 239 7.03 11.67 16.10
C LEU A 239 8.38 11.47 16.83
N GLN A 240 9.45 12.16 16.40
CA GLN A 240 10.84 11.97 16.86
C GLN A 240 11.28 10.50 16.85
N ILE A 241 10.98 9.78 15.76
CA ILE A 241 11.35 8.37 15.62
C ILE A 241 12.76 8.24 15.02
N TYR A 242 13.19 9.18 14.18
CA TYR A 242 14.50 9.12 13.52
C TYR A 242 15.63 9.52 14.44
N VAL A 243 15.44 10.61 15.21
CA VAL A 243 16.47 11.20 16.08
C VAL A 243 15.86 11.63 17.38
N LYS A 244 16.42 11.13 18.49
CA LYS A 244 16.14 11.72 19.80
C LYS A 244 17.14 12.82 20.11
N TRP A 245 16.60 14.01 20.35
CA TRP A 245 17.37 15.20 20.71
C TRP A 245 17.52 15.29 22.23
N CYS A 246 18.76 15.40 22.69
CA CYS A 246 19.11 15.39 24.10
C CYS A 246 20.12 16.49 24.43
N VAL A 247 20.04 16.98 25.66
CA VAL A 247 21.03 17.88 26.26
C VAL A 247 21.56 17.25 27.54
N ALA A 248 22.87 17.30 27.75
CA ALA A 248 23.54 16.76 28.93
C ALA A 248 24.33 17.85 29.66
N THR A 249 24.35 17.78 30.98
CA THR A 249 25.05 18.72 31.87
C THR A 249 26.44 18.22 32.30
N TRP A 250 26.92 17.10 31.75
CA TRP A 250 28.25 16.51 32.00
C TRP A 250 28.86 15.93 30.72
N PRO A 251 30.17 15.68 30.67
CA PRO A 251 31.26 16.49 31.21
C PRO A 251 31.76 17.50 30.15
N ILE A 252 32.28 18.62 30.62
CA ILE A 252 32.77 19.76 29.83
C ILE A 252 34.29 19.61 29.70
N ASN A 253 34.77 18.64 28.94
CA ASN A 253 36.20 18.61 28.61
C ASN A 253 36.41 19.55 27.41
N SER A 254 37.25 20.58 27.54
CA SER A 254 37.40 21.66 26.52
C SER A 254 37.88 21.19 25.15
N LYS A 255 38.39 19.94 25.06
CA LYS A 255 38.87 19.31 23.83
C LYS A 255 37.82 18.45 23.12
N GLU A 256 36.68 18.17 23.75
CA GLU A 256 35.65 17.32 23.14
C GLU A 256 34.60 18.15 22.38
N PRO A 257 34.07 17.63 21.25
CA PRO A 257 33.05 18.32 20.48
C PRO A 257 31.75 18.41 21.29
N LEU A 258 31.17 19.61 21.29
CA LEU A 258 29.99 19.96 22.10
C LEU A 258 28.72 19.21 21.66
N ILE A 259 28.63 18.81 20.40
CA ILE A 259 27.48 18.06 19.87
C ILE A 259 27.97 16.73 19.28
N LYS A 260 27.36 15.63 19.74
CA LYS A 260 27.66 14.28 19.28
C LYS A 260 26.39 13.54 18.90
N MET A 261 26.46 12.75 17.84
CA MET A 261 25.44 11.79 17.43
C MET A 261 25.90 10.38 17.81
N PHE A 262 25.16 9.74 18.70
CA PHE A 262 25.37 8.36 19.09
C PHE A 262 24.51 7.45 18.22
N GLN A 263 25.18 6.62 17.42
CA GLN A 263 24.57 5.55 16.62
C GLN A 263 25.02 4.19 17.16
N TRP A 264 24.26 3.14 16.86
CA TRP A 264 24.57 1.78 17.36
C TRP A 264 25.92 1.24 16.86
N ASN A 265 26.45 1.73 15.73
CA ASN A 265 27.72 1.30 15.14
C ASN A 265 28.87 2.32 15.30
N ARG A 266 28.59 3.60 15.50
CA ARG A 266 29.59 4.67 15.56
C ARG A 266 29.08 5.88 16.34
N THR A 267 30.01 6.72 16.79
CA THR A 267 29.70 8.05 17.32
C THR A 267 30.26 9.09 16.36
N LEU A 268 29.43 10.05 15.95
CA LEU A 268 29.83 11.15 15.07
C LEU A 268 29.85 12.45 15.86
N ALA A 269 30.84 13.30 15.58
CA ALA A 269 30.95 14.62 16.17
C ALA A 269 30.56 15.69 15.15
N PHE A 270 29.85 16.72 15.61
CA PHE A 270 29.59 17.90 14.79
C PHE A 270 30.79 18.86 14.93
N ASN A 271 31.59 18.96 13.88
CA ASN A 271 32.83 19.73 13.87
C ASN A 271 32.68 20.91 12.91
N GLU A 272 32.01 21.97 13.36
CA GLU A 272 31.86 23.23 12.63
C GLU A 272 32.27 24.39 13.55
N SER A 273 32.92 25.42 12.99
CA SER A 273 33.38 26.58 13.76
C SER A 273 32.23 27.46 14.27
N PHE A 274 31.08 27.42 13.60
CA PHE A 274 29.87 28.15 14.00
C PHE A 274 28.64 27.24 13.93
N VAL A 275 27.99 27.04 15.07
CA VAL A 275 26.78 26.23 15.20
C VAL A 275 25.55 27.11 14.91
N ASN A 276 24.81 26.78 13.85
CA ASN A 276 23.49 27.36 13.57
C ASN A 276 22.46 26.23 13.46
N HIS A 277 21.20 26.49 13.84
CA HIS A 277 20.12 25.51 13.81
C HIS A 277 19.94 24.89 12.42
N GLU A 278 19.98 25.69 11.34
CA GLU A 278 19.85 25.17 9.97
C GLU A 278 21.01 24.26 9.54
N LYS A 279 22.24 24.61 9.94
CA LYS A 279 23.43 23.79 9.62
C LYS A 279 23.38 22.47 10.38
N LEU A 280 23.01 22.54 11.65
CA LEU A 280 22.84 21.37 12.51
C LEU A 280 21.74 20.45 11.96
N GLU A 281 20.60 21.00 11.57
CA GLU A 281 19.50 20.26 10.95
C GLU A 281 19.96 19.55 9.66
N ARG A 282 20.63 20.28 8.75
CA ARG A 282 21.17 19.71 7.51
C ARG A 282 22.17 18.58 7.77
N TRP A 283 23.07 18.76 8.75
CA TRP A 283 24.00 17.73 9.15
C TRP A 283 23.28 16.49 9.70
N VAL A 284 22.30 16.69 10.60
CA VAL A 284 21.49 15.60 11.16
C VAL A 284 20.84 14.80 10.03
N ILE A 285 20.14 15.44 9.10
CA ILE A 285 19.49 14.77 7.95
C ILE A 285 20.49 13.96 7.11
N GLN A 286 21.72 14.46 6.93
CA GLN A 286 22.76 13.76 6.18
C GLN A 286 23.30 12.52 6.92
N VAL A 287 23.56 12.64 8.23
CA VAL A 287 24.16 11.54 9.02
C VAL A 287 23.14 10.47 9.44
N THR A 288 21.84 10.79 9.38
CA THR A 288 20.75 9.88 9.70
C THR A 288 20.35 8.94 8.57
N LYS A 289 21.10 8.86 7.46
CA LYS A 289 20.90 7.81 6.43
C LYS A 289 21.15 6.44 7.07
N LEU A 290 20.08 5.70 7.35
CA LEU A 290 20.11 4.50 8.19
C LEU A 290 19.80 3.22 7.41
N THR A 291 20.35 2.14 7.92
CA THR A 291 20.08 0.77 7.49
C THR A 291 18.85 0.15 8.13
N THR A 292 18.31 0.75 9.21
CA THR A 292 17.06 0.32 9.86
C THR A 292 16.23 1.52 10.30
N GLN A 293 15.03 1.68 9.73
CA GLN A 293 14.21 2.87 9.98
C GLN A 293 12.73 2.54 10.03
N TRP A 294 12.02 3.18 10.95
CA TRP A 294 10.56 3.22 10.93
C TRP A 294 10.12 4.33 9.99
N VAL A 295 9.29 4.05 9.00
CA VAL A 295 8.78 5.03 8.05
C VAL A 295 7.45 5.59 8.59
N PRO A 296 7.39 6.87 8.98
CA PRO A 296 6.17 7.49 9.46
C PRO A 296 5.14 7.55 8.33
N PRO A 297 3.85 7.39 8.64
CA PRO A 297 2.80 7.63 7.67
C PRO A 297 2.72 9.12 7.39
N ILE A 298 3.26 9.55 6.25
CA ILE A 298 3.18 10.94 5.79
C ILE A 298 1.88 11.09 5.01
N ALA A 299 1.03 12.03 5.43
CA ALA A 299 -0.19 12.33 4.71
C ALA A 299 0.13 12.95 3.34
N ARG A 300 -0.60 12.50 2.30
CA ARG A 300 -0.76 13.17 0.99
C ARG A 300 0.49 13.39 0.12
N SER A 301 1.67 12.91 0.51
CA SER A 301 2.88 13.04 -0.30
C SER A 301 3.42 11.69 -0.77
N ARG A 302 4.02 11.67 -1.97
CA ARG A 302 4.78 10.50 -2.43
C ARG A 302 5.96 10.33 -1.50
N ASN A 303 6.08 9.16 -0.88
CA ASN A 303 7.16 8.86 0.03
C ASN A 303 8.48 8.70 -0.75
N THR A 304 9.19 9.82 -0.94
CA THR A 304 10.47 9.88 -1.66
C THR A 304 11.55 9.04 -0.97
N LEU A 305 11.45 8.83 0.34
CA LEU A 305 12.34 7.97 1.10
C LEU A 305 12.20 6.50 0.65
N LEU A 306 10.98 6.00 0.45
CA LEU A 306 10.76 4.64 -0.04
C LEU A 306 11.29 4.46 -1.47
N ASP A 307 11.00 5.42 -2.36
CA ASP A 307 11.44 5.36 -3.76
C ASP A 307 12.98 5.35 -3.88
N ASN A 308 13.66 6.20 -3.11
CA ASN A 308 15.12 6.24 -3.08
C ASN A 308 15.71 4.97 -2.44
N THR A 309 15.08 4.44 -1.41
CA THR A 309 15.55 3.22 -0.73
C THR A 309 15.47 1.99 -1.65
N PHE A 310 14.37 1.82 -2.38
CA PHE A 310 14.20 0.68 -3.29
C PHE A 310 15.20 0.69 -4.46
N LYS A 311 15.63 1.86 -4.92
CA LYS A 311 16.66 1.99 -5.97
C LYS A 311 18.06 1.58 -5.49
N ASN A 312 18.35 1.74 -4.20
CA ASN A 312 19.68 1.50 -3.64
C ASN A 312 20.00 0.02 -3.46
N GLY A 313 19.00 -0.85 -3.28
CA GLY A 313 19.22 -2.28 -3.10
C GLY A 313 18.02 -3.04 -2.53
N PRO A 314 18.19 -4.34 -2.23
CA PRO A 314 17.15 -5.15 -1.63
C PRO A 314 16.74 -4.59 -0.26
N THR A 315 15.44 -4.57 0.00
CA THR A 315 14.85 -3.98 1.19
C THR A 315 13.92 -4.96 1.87
N MET A 316 14.17 -5.25 3.15
CA MET A 316 13.25 -5.96 4.04
C MET A 316 12.25 -4.96 4.63
N LEU A 317 10.98 -5.10 4.28
CA LEU A 317 9.85 -4.33 4.79
C LEU A 317 9.09 -5.13 5.85
N LEU A 318 8.99 -4.56 7.05
CA LEU A 318 8.10 -5.02 8.12
C LEU A 318 6.84 -4.16 8.11
N PHE A 319 5.69 -4.74 7.79
CA PHE A 319 4.40 -4.13 8.07
C PHE A 319 3.95 -4.56 9.45
N THR A 320 3.73 -3.63 10.37
CA THR A 320 3.20 -3.92 11.71
C THR A 320 2.45 -2.70 12.26
N PRO A 321 1.39 -2.87 13.06
CA PRO A 321 0.68 -1.73 13.64
C PRO A 321 1.60 -0.87 14.51
N TYR A 322 1.46 0.45 14.43
CA TYR A 322 2.11 1.38 15.34
C TYR A 322 1.16 1.84 16.44
N ASN A 323 1.64 1.89 17.67
CA ASN A 323 0.91 2.43 18.81
C ASN A 323 1.59 3.74 19.27
N PRO A 324 1.08 4.92 18.90
CA PRO A 324 1.72 6.21 19.21
C PRO A 324 1.84 6.54 20.70
N PHE A 325 1.07 5.85 21.56
CA PHE A 325 1.14 6.03 23.02
C PHE A 325 2.28 5.23 23.67
N LEU A 326 2.93 4.34 22.92
CA LEU A 326 4.08 3.57 23.38
C LEU A 326 5.37 4.09 22.74
N ASP A 327 6.40 4.28 23.57
CA ASP A 327 7.76 4.57 23.09
C ASP A 327 8.46 3.32 22.49
N PHE A 328 7.88 2.13 22.71
CA PHE A 328 8.48 0.85 22.37
C PHE A 328 7.51 0.00 21.54
N ASN A 329 7.97 -0.48 20.38
CA ASN A 329 7.26 -1.45 19.56
C ASN A 329 8.02 -2.78 19.55
N PRO A 330 7.48 -3.86 20.15
CA PRO A 330 8.20 -5.11 20.33
C PRO A 330 8.54 -5.79 19.00
N VAL A 331 7.69 -5.69 17.97
CA VAL A 331 7.92 -6.31 16.66
C VAL A 331 8.98 -5.55 15.89
N TYR A 332 8.93 -4.21 15.91
CA TYR A 332 9.99 -3.38 15.35
C TYR A 332 11.33 -3.67 16.03
N SER A 333 11.36 -3.81 17.35
CA SER A 333 12.58 -4.15 18.07
C SER A 333 13.16 -5.53 17.73
N MET A 334 12.35 -6.49 17.30
CA MET A 334 12.85 -7.73 16.72
C MET A 334 13.56 -7.50 15.37
N LEU A 335 13.03 -6.62 14.53
CA LEU A 335 13.68 -6.20 13.28
C LEU A 335 14.99 -5.45 13.54
N GLN A 336 15.00 -4.56 14.54
CA GLN A 336 16.22 -3.86 14.99
C GLN A 336 17.29 -4.86 15.46
N LEU A 337 16.89 -5.87 16.23
CA LEU A 337 17.83 -6.90 16.68
C LEU A 337 18.43 -7.67 15.49
N LEU A 338 17.58 -8.05 14.52
CA LEU A 338 18.00 -8.74 13.31
C LEU A 338 18.97 -7.90 12.48
N SER A 339 18.69 -6.61 12.31
CA SER A 339 19.55 -5.74 11.52
C SER A 339 20.91 -5.52 12.18
N ILE A 340 20.94 -5.29 13.50
CA ILE A 340 22.20 -5.18 14.26
C ILE A 340 23.00 -6.49 14.15
N GLU A 341 22.35 -7.66 14.20
CA GLU A 341 22.99 -8.96 14.00
C GLU A 341 23.58 -9.10 12.57
N TYR A 342 22.83 -8.69 11.54
CA TYR A 342 23.26 -8.75 10.15
C TYR A 342 24.47 -7.84 9.84
N PHE A 343 24.52 -6.63 10.40
CA PHE A 343 25.64 -5.72 10.15
C PHE A 343 26.87 -5.96 11.05
N ASN A 344 26.75 -6.69 12.16
CA ASN A 344 27.87 -7.01 13.06
C ASN A 344 28.44 -8.43 12.87
N CYS A 345 28.43 -8.92 11.64
CA CYS A 345 28.69 -10.33 11.39
C CYS A 345 30.10 -10.84 11.67
N GLN A 346 31.14 -10.00 11.49
CA GLN A 346 32.52 -10.41 11.77
C GLN A 346 32.92 -10.15 13.21
N LYS A 347 32.53 -9.00 13.77
CA LYS A 347 32.90 -8.59 15.12
C LYS A 347 31.78 -7.75 15.72
N ILE A 348 31.26 -8.20 16.86
CA ILE A 348 30.27 -7.44 17.62
C ILE A 348 30.98 -6.22 18.21
N SER A 349 30.57 -5.02 17.81
CA SER A 349 30.98 -3.81 18.52
C SER A 349 30.41 -3.84 19.95
N VAL A 350 31.18 -3.37 20.94
CA VAL A 350 30.72 -3.32 22.35
C VAL A 350 29.38 -2.57 22.48
N PRO A 351 29.14 -1.43 21.80
CA PRO A 351 27.84 -0.76 21.82
C PRO A 351 26.68 -1.62 21.29
N ALA A 352 26.90 -2.33 20.18
CA ALA A 352 25.88 -3.20 19.59
C ALA A 352 25.50 -4.36 20.52
N GLY A 353 26.49 -5.01 21.15
CA GLY A 353 26.24 -6.09 22.10
C GLY A 353 25.39 -5.67 23.30
N TYR A 354 25.61 -4.46 23.81
CA TYR A 354 24.83 -3.88 24.90
C TYR A 354 23.38 -3.57 24.49
N ILE A 355 23.20 -2.92 23.34
CA ILE A 355 21.87 -2.60 22.77
C ILE A 355 21.07 -3.89 22.53
N MET A 356 21.69 -4.92 21.95
CA MET A 356 21.04 -6.22 21.74
C MET A 356 20.59 -6.88 23.05
N LYS A 357 21.42 -6.84 24.10
CA LYS A 357 21.06 -7.37 25.42
C LYS A 357 19.87 -6.62 26.01
N TYR A 358 19.84 -5.29 25.87
CA TYR A 358 18.71 -4.48 26.30
C TYR A 358 17.44 -4.80 25.53
N LEU A 359 17.48 -4.77 24.18
CA LEU A 359 16.29 -5.05 23.36
C LEU A 359 15.70 -6.42 23.71
N ARG A 360 16.52 -7.45 23.93
CA ARG A 360 16.05 -8.77 24.39
C ARG A 360 15.35 -8.70 25.75
N LYS A 361 15.90 -7.93 26.71
CA LYS A 361 15.29 -7.74 28.04
C LYS A 361 13.96 -6.97 27.92
N GLU A 362 13.93 -5.92 27.13
CA GLU A 362 12.77 -5.03 26.99
C GLU A 362 11.62 -5.73 26.26
N ILE A 363 11.91 -6.51 25.22
CA ILE A 363 10.92 -7.38 24.56
C ILE A 363 10.30 -8.35 25.57
N LYS A 364 11.10 -8.97 26.45
CA LYS A 364 10.59 -9.85 27.51
C LYS A 364 9.74 -9.08 28.51
N SER A 365 10.24 -7.96 29.06
CA SER A 365 9.49 -7.13 30.00
C SER A 365 8.16 -6.67 29.41
N PHE A 366 8.13 -6.31 28.11
CA PHE A 366 6.92 -5.90 27.41
C PHE A 366 5.82 -6.97 27.42
N TYR A 367 6.15 -8.24 27.17
CA TYR A 367 5.15 -9.30 27.12
C TYR A 367 4.78 -9.89 28.49
N TYR A 368 5.69 -9.83 29.48
CA TYR A 368 5.49 -10.49 30.78
C TYR A 368 5.22 -9.52 31.94
N GLU A 369 5.86 -8.36 31.99
CA GLU A 369 5.77 -7.40 33.08
C GLU A 369 4.77 -6.27 32.79
N ASN A 370 4.75 -5.72 31.58
CA ASN A 370 3.85 -4.60 31.26
C ASN A 370 2.36 -4.93 31.43
N PRO A 371 1.84 -6.13 31.10
CA PRO A 371 0.45 -6.46 31.39
C PRO A 371 0.12 -6.41 32.90
N LYS A 372 1.09 -6.73 33.77
CA LYS A 372 0.94 -6.60 35.22
C LYS A 372 0.89 -5.13 35.65
N LYS A 373 1.77 -4.29 35.07
CA LYS A 373 1.79 -2.84 35.31
C LYS A 373 0.50 -2.17 34.87
N VAL A 374 -0.03 -2.50 33.69
CA VAL A 374 -1.29 -1.96 33.16
C VAL A 374 -2.48 -2.33 34.06
N LYS A 375 -2.52 -3.58 34.56
CA LYS A 375 -3.55 -4.00 35.54
C LYS A 375 -3.46 -3.18 36.84
N LYS A 376 -2.26 -2.91 37.35
CA LYS A 376 -2.06 -2.04 38.52
C LYS A 376 -2.53 -0.61 38.25
N CYS A 377 -2.17 -0.05 37.09
CA CYS A 377 -2.62 1.28 36.67
C CYS A 377 -4.15 1.38 36.55
N HIS A 378 -4.81 0.32 36.06
CA HIS A 378 -6.27 0.25 36.01
C HIS A 378 -6.89 0.44 37.39
N GLY A 379 -6.39 -0.27 38.41
CA GLY A 379 -6.87 -0.12 39.80
C GLY A 379 -6.66 1.28 40.37
N ILE A 380 -5.51 1.92 40.09
CA ILE A 380 -5.21 3.28 40.56
C ILE A 380 -6.19 4.30 39.98
N ILE A 381 -6.46 4.25 38.67
CA ILE A 381 -7.38 5.20 38.03
C ILE A 381 -8.83 4.98 38.47
N LEU A 382 -9.26 3.72 38.60
CA LEU A 382 -10.61 3.36 39.06
C LEU A 382 -10.89 3.92 40.46
N ASN A 383 -9.92 3.85 41.36
CA ASN A 383 -10.10 4.31 42.74
C ASN A 383 -10.14 5.84 42.86
N LYS A 384 -9.52 6.58 41.93
CA LYS A 384 -9.39 8.04 42.01
C LYS A 384 -10.40 8.81 41.15
N TYR A 385 -10.86 8.25 40.03
CA TYR A 385 -11.81 8.91 39.12
C TYR A 385 -12.91 7.95 38.62
N PRO A 386 -13.92 7.61 39.44
CA PRO A 386 -15.02 6.72 39.03
C PRO A 386 -15.81 7.26 37.82
N ASP A 387 -15.95 8.59 37.69
CA ASP A 387 -16.79 9.23 36.66
C ASP A 387 -16.09 9.56 35.33
N ARG A 388 -14.73 9.56 35.26
CA ARG A 388 -13.98 9.75 33.98
C ARG A 388 -14.12 8.54 33.03
N MET A 389 -14.83 7.49 33.45
CA MET A 389 -15.11 6.26 32.69
C MET A 389 -15.87 6.45 31.38
N VAL A 390 -16.70 7.50 31.24
CA VAL A 390 -17.70 7.58 30.15
C VAL A 390 -17.07 7.72 28.76
N GLY A 391 -15.85 8.26 28.65
CA GLY A 391 -15.15 8.45 27.37
C GLY A 391 -14.21 7.30 26.96
N VAL A 392 -13.55 6.66 27.93
CA VAL A 392 -12.37 5.79 27.68
C VAL A 392 -12.74 4.31 27.53
N LEU A 393 -13.95 3.88 27.96
CA LEU A 393 -14.32 2.47 28.11
C LEU A 393 -15.48 1.97 27.23
N LYS A 394 -15.81 2.63 26.13
CA LYS A 394 -16.74 2.05 25.13
C LYS A 394 -16.09 0.95 24.28
N LYS A 395 -15.81 -0.19 24.92
CA LYS A 395 -15.99 -1.59 24.46
C LYS A 395 -15.11 -2.49 25.33
N HIS A 396 -15.71 -3.14 26.34
CA HIS A 396 -15.62 -4.58 26.61
C HIS A 396 -16.30 -4.88 27.96
N ASN A 397 -17.60 -5.12 27.93
CA ASN A 397 -18.23 -5.93 28.98
C ASN A 397 -17.77 -7.37 28.78
N VAL A 398 -16.69 -7.75 29.46
CA VAL A 398 -16.40 -9.16 29.73
C VAL A 398 -16.46 -9.33 31.23
N THR A 399 -17.55 -9.93 31.68
CA THR A 399 -17.79 -10.45 33.02
C THR A 399 -16.58 -11.24 33.52
N ILE A 400 -15.89 -10.71 34.54
CA ILE A 400 -14.93 -11.47 35.34
C ILE A 400 -15.58 -11.70 36.69
N LYS A 401 -15.98 -12.96 36.95
CA LYS A 401 -16.30 -13.45 38.29
C LYS A 401 -15.02 -13.42 39.11
N THR A 402 -15.04 -12.66 40.20
CA THR A 402 -13.98 -12.60 41.22
C THR A 402 -13.87 -13.93 41.97
N LYS A 403 -12.66 -14.50 42.00
CA LYS A 403 -12.22 -15.38 43.09
C LYS A 403 -11.01 -14.72 43.74
N ASN A 404 -11.11 -14.49 45.05
CA ASN A 404 -10.04 -13.97 45.89
C ASN A 404 -8.86 -14.93 45.90
N VAL A 405 -7.66 -14.38 45.71
CA VAL A 405 -6.40 -15.03 46.09
C VAL A 405 -5.55 -13.93 46.71
N ASP A 406 -5.34 -14.04 48.02
CA ASP A 406 -4.35 -13.26 48.76
C ASP A 406 -2.96 -13.64 48.27
N VAL A 407 -2.17 -12.64 47.85
CA VAL A 407 -0.74 -12.81 47.57
C VAL A 407 0.02 -11.69 48.27
N ASP A 408 0.85 -12.14 49.21
CA ASP A 408 1.78 -11.41 50.05
C ASP A 408 2.81 -10.61 49.23
N ILE A 409 3.05 -9.34 49.59
CA ILE A 409 3.83 -8.36 48.78
C ILE A 409 5.28 -8.13 49.30
N ASN A 410 5.76 -8.87 50.29
CA ASN A 410 6.99 -8.47 50.99
C ASN A 410 8.35 -9.06 50.54
N THR A 411 8.51 -9.54 49.31
CA THR A 411 9.79 -10.17 48.88
C THR A 411 10.57 -9.50 47.74
N ASP A 412 10.04 -8.51 47.01
CA ASP A 412 10.75 -7.94 45.84
C ASP A 412 11.48 -6.60 46.08
N ILE A 413 11.48 -6.06 47.30
CA ILE A 413 12.20 -4.80 47.63
C ILE A 413 13.64 -5.07 48.14
N ASN A 414 13.93 -6.27 48.64
CA ASN A 414 15.24 -6.58 49.23
C ASN A 414 16.32 -6.98 48.22
N TYR A 415 15.97 -7.35 46.98
CA TYR A 415 16.98 -7.78 45.99
C TYR A 415 17.72 -6.59 45.34
N PHE A 416 17.07 -5.42 45.24
CA PHE A 416 17.63 -4.25 44.57
C PHE A 416 18.54 -3.41 45.51
N ASN A 417 18.20 -3.36 46.80
CA ASN A 417 19.00 -2.65 47.81
C ASN A 417 20.28 -3.43 48.19
N ASP A 418 20.22 -4.77 48.24
CA ASP A 418 21.39 -5.59 48.59
C ASP A 418 22.44 -5.64 47.45
N ALA A 419 22.02 -5.49 46.19
CA ALA A 419 22.92 -5.36 45.05
C ALA A 419 23.65 -4.01 44.99
N LEU A 420 23.00 -2.92 45.43
CA LEU A 420 23.56 -1.57 45.46
C LEU A 420 24.56 -1.38 46.62
N CYS A 421 24.32 -2.02 47.77
CA CYS A 421 25.29 -2.04 48.89
C CYS A 421 26.55 -2.87 48.60
N ARG A 422 26.47 -3.88 47.73
CA ARG A 422 27.64 -4.72 47.36
C ARG A 422 28.53 -4.09 46.28
N MET A 423 27.99 -3.16 45.48
CA MET A 423 28.75 -2.46 44.43
C MET A 423 29.58 -1.28 44.95
N SER A 424 29.37 -0.81 46.18
CA SER A 424 30.11 0.33 46.77
C SER A 424 31.41 -0.06 47.49
N LYS A 425 31.73 -1.36 47.60
CA LYS A 425 32.92 -1.85 48.35
C LYS A 425 34.15 -2.19 47.51
N SER A 426 34.16 -1.96 46.19
CA SER A 426 35.30 -2.35 45.34
C SER A 426 36.03 -1.23 44.61
N ILE A 427 35.72 0.05 44.86
CA ILE A 427 36.43 1.16 44.21
C ILE A 427 36.66 2.29 45.22
N LEU A 428 37.95 2.49 45.53
CA LEU A 428 38.60 3.61 46.22
C LEU A 428 38.73 3.58 47.76
N PHE A 429 40.00 3.49 48.16
CA PHE A 429 40.59 3.79 49.45
C PHE A 429 40.36 5.25 49.89
N ASN A 430 40.21 5.43 51.21
CA ASN A 430 40.41 6.64 52.02
C ASN A 430 39.55 7.88 51.71
N HIS A 431 38.33 7.91 52.23
CA HIS A 431 37.91 8.81 53.33
C HIS A 431 36.48 8.43 53.77
N GLU A 432 36.27 8.35 55.08
CA GLU A 432 35.05 7.89 55.74
C GLU A 432 33.85 8.82 55.48
N ILE A 433 32.88 8.38 54.66
CA ILE A 433 31.48 8.80 54.77
C ILE A 433 30.60 7.57 54.51
N SER A 434 30.03 6.97 55.55
CA SER A 434 29.08 5.87 55.44
C SER A 434 27.65 6.39 55.26
N TYR A 435 27.10 6.27 54.05
CA TYR A 435 25.66 6.46 53.82
C TYR A 435 24.92 5.14 54.07
N CYS A 436 24.74 4.79 55.34
CA CYS A 436 23.74 3.82 55.81
C CYS A 436 23.64 3.91 57.34
N SER A 437 22.89 4.88 57.86
CA SER A 437 22.25 4.76 59.18
C SER A 437 20.91 5.47 59.13
N LYS A 438 19.87 4.73 59.54
CA LYS A 438 18.63 5.30 60.07
C LYS A 438 18.93 5.76 61.49
N ASP A 439 18.43 6.92 61.90
CA ASP A 439 17.47 6.99 63.01
C ASP A 439 17.11 8.45 63.35
N ASP A 440 15.83 8.57 63.73
CA ASP A 440 15.14 9.50 64.61
C ASP A 440 14.78 10.95 64.21
N MET A 441 13.49 11.20 64.48
CA MET A 441 12.75 12.45 64.41
C MET A 441 13.20 13.43 65.50
N ASP A 442 13.09 14.73 65.22
CA ASP A 442 12.51 15.65 66.21
C ASP A 442 11.99 16.94 65.57
N GLU A 443 10.78 17.32 65.99
CA GLU A 443 10.13 18.60 65.72
C GLU A 443 10.81 19.72 66.51
N SER A 444 11.09 20.86 65.87
CA SER A 444 10.67 22.19 66.39
C SER A 444 11.21 23.37 65.57
N ASN A 445 10.32 24.36 65.41
CA ASN A 445 10.57 25.79 65.26
C ASN A 445 11.35 26.31 64.04
N LYS A 446 10.60 26.68 62.97
CA LYS A 446 10.98 27.83 62.12
C LYS A 446 9.83 28.84 62.01
N LYS A 447 10.08 30.02 62.58
CA LYS A 447 9.29 31.25 62.43
C LYS A 447 9.13 31.59 60.94
N LYS A 448 7.88 31.80 60.53
CA LYS A 448 7.47 32.26 59.21
C LYS A 448 7.94 33.70 58.97
N VAL A 449 8.74 33.90 57.92
CA VAL A 449 8.75 35.15 57.16
C VAL A 449 8.03 34.83 55.85
N LYS A 450 6.86 35.43 55.66
CA LYS A 450 6.05 35.30 54.44
C LYS A 450 6.65 36.20 53.36
N THR A 451 7.06 35.60 52.25
CA THR A 451 7.07 36.25 50.93
C THR A 451 6.26 35.37 49.99
N ASN A 452 5.16 35.92 49.47
CA ASN A 452 4.25 35.23 48.56
C ASN A 452 4.91 35.06 47.19
N LEU A 453 5.40 33.86 46.90
CA LEU A 453 5.61 33.36 45.54
C LEU A 453 4.96 31.97 45.45
N SER A 454 3.63 31.95 45.42
CA SER A 454 2.84 30.72 45.39
C SER A 454 2.63 30.26 43.95
N ASN A 455 3.42 29.26 43.53
CA ASN A 455 2.98 28.12 42.71
C ASN A 455 4.10 27.06 42.66
N HIS A 456 4.61 26.68 43.83
CA HIS A 456 5.36 25.44 43.94
C HIS A 456 4.35 24.32 44.22
N VAL A 457 4.00 23.57 43.18
CA VAL A 457 3.37 22.25 43.34
C VAL A 457 4.31 21.43 44.24
N ASN A 458 3.80 20.91 45.36
CA ASN A 458 4.60 20.06 46.26
C ASN A 458 5.19 18.89 45.46
N THR A 459 6.47 18.55 45.66
CA THR A 459 7.18 17.50 44.93
C THR A 459 6.42 16.18 44.95
N GLU A 460 5.75 15.84 46.06
CA GLU A 460 4.91 14.65 46.18
C GLU A 460 3.69 14.71 45.28
N THR A 461 2.95 15.83 45.28
CA THR A 461 1.80 16.04 44.39
C THR A 461 2.19 16.05 42.91
N PHE A 462 3.39 16.54 42.58
CA PHE A 462 3.94 16.45 41.23
C PHE A 462 4.24 15.00 40.83
N ILE A 463 4.86 14.21 41.72
CA ILE A 463 5.16 12.80 41.48
C ILE A 463 3.87 11.98 41.32
N GLU A 464 2.84 12.26 42.11
CA GLU A 464 1.53 11.61 41.99
C GLU A 464 0.86 11.94 40.65
N ASN A 465 0.79 13.23 40.28
CA ASN A 465 0.25 13.66 38.98
C ASN A 465 1.03 13.07 37.80
N TRP A 466 2.35 12.95 37.94
CA TRP A 466 3.20 12.32 36.93
C TRP A 466 2.92 10.82 36.78
N LYS A 467 2.84 10.08 37.89
CA LYS A 467 2.47 8.65 37.90
C LYS A 467 1.07 8.42 37.33
N GLU A 468 0.12 9.29 37.63
CA GLU A 468 -1.23 9.24 37.05
C GLU A 468 -1.21 9.43 35.53
N THR A 469 -0.43 10.39 35.04
CA THR A 469 -0.28 10.65 33.61
C THR A 469 0.32 9.44 32.89
N GLU A 470 1.34 8.80 33.48
CA GLU A 470 1.93 7.57 32.93
C GLU A 470 0.94 6.41 32.91
N CYS A 471 0.20 6.21 34.01
CA CYS A 471 -0.82 5.16 34.08
C CYS A 471 -1.97 5.40 33.09
N TYR A 472 -2.39 6.65 32.91
CA TYR A 472 -3.42 7.02 31.95
C TYR A 472 -2.95 6.72 30.51
N ARG A 473 -1.72 7.11 30.17
CA ARG A 473 -1.12 6.76 28.86
C ARG A 473 -0.99 5.26 28.65
N ALA A 474 -0.58 4.50 29.66
CA ALA A 474 -0.46 3.04 29.56
C ALA A 474 -1.83 2.37 29.28
N LEU A 475 -2.91 2.89 29.85
CA LEU A 475 -4.27 2.42 29.60
C LEU A 475 -4.76 2.82 28.20
N LEU A 476 -4.51 4.05 27.77
CA LEU A 476 -4.80 4.49 26.40
C LEU A 476 -4.07 3.62 25.37
N ALA A 477 -2.78 3.35 25.60
CA ALA A 477 -1.98 2.46 24.76
C ALA A 477 -2.60 1.06 24.66
N ASN A 478 -2.95 0.45 25.80
CA ASN A 478 -3.53 -0.89 25.83
C ASN A 478 -4.90 -0.96 25.13
N ASN A 479 -5.70 0.11 25.20
CA ASN A 479 -6.99 0.21 24.51
C ASN A 479 -6.84 0.48 23.01
N TYR A 480 -5.78 1.17 22.60
CA TYR A 480 -5.52 1.49 21.20
C TYR A 480 -5.12 0.25 20.39
N PHE A 481 -4.09 -0.47 20.84
CA PHE A 481 -3.64 -1.70 20.18
C PHE A 481 -2.80 -2.56 21.11
N LYS A 482 -3.06 -3.88 21.12
CA LYS A 482 -2.36 -4.86 21.94
C LYS A 482 -1.67 -5.92 21.07
N PHE A 483 -0.35 -6.02 21.21
CA PHE A 483 0.44 -7.11 20.62
C PHE A 483 0.22 -8.41 21.40
N SER A 484 -0.04 -9.51 20.72
CA SER A 484 -0.07 -10.82 21.36
C SER A 484 1.34 -11.29 21.69
N LYS A 485 1.44 -12.18 22.67
CA LYS A 485 2.70 -12.85 22.95
C LYS A 485 3.18 -13.64 21.72
N PRO A 486 4.45 -13.51 21.33
CA PRO A 486 5.06 -14.42 20.38
C PRO A 486 5.17 -15.81 20.99
N ASP A 487 5.15 -16.86 20.16
CA ASP A 487 5.30 -18.23 20.63
C ASP A 487 6.70 -18.42 21.25
N GLU A 488 6.74 -18.89 22.51
CA GLU A 488 7.95 -18.91 23.36
C GLU A 488 9.14 -19.67 22.74
N ALA A 489 8.87 -20.64 21.86
CA ALA A 489 9.87 -21.48 21.21
C ALA A 489 10.72 -20.77 20.14
N TYR A 490 10.33 -19.58 19.67
CA TYR A 490 10.93 -18.90 18.49
C TYR A 490 11.69 -17.61 18.81
N ILE A 491 12.14 -17.42 20.06
CA ILE A 491 12.82 -16.20 20.50
C ILE A 491 14.35 -16.36 20.56
N TYR A 492 14.90 -17.57 20.38
CA TYR A 492 16.34 -17.80 20.43
C TYR A 492 16.84 -18.87 19.44
N ASN A 493 18.03 -18.61 18.88
CA ASN A 493 18.99 -19.51 18.22
C ASN A 493 19.11 -19.51 16.67
N THR A 494 19.03 -18.34 16.00
CA THR A 494 19.46 -18.17 14.58
C THR A 494 20.76 -17.38 14.37
N THR A 495 21.43 -16.97 15.45
CA THR A 495 22.61 -16.08 15.40
C THR A 495 23.78 -16.64 14.61
N ASP A 496 24.06 -17.95 14.70
CA ASP A 496 25.25 -18.53 14.06
C ASP A 496 25.04 -18.79 12.57
N ALA A 497 23.83 -19.17 12.16
CA ALA A 497 23.48 -19.33 10.76
C ALA A 497 23.59 -18.00 10.00
N LEU A 498 23.06 -16.92 10.58
CA LEU A 498 23.11 -15.59 9.96
C LEU A 498 24.55 -15.08 9.83
N ARG A 499 25.39 -15.24 10.88
CA ARG A 499 26.81 -14.84 10.90
C ARG A 499 27.61 -15.42 9.74
N SER A 500 27.33 -16.66 9.35
CA SER A 500 28.04 -17.31 8.24
C SER A 500 27.62 -16.80 6.85
N LYS A 501 26.48 -16.09 6.72
CA LYS A 501 25.83 -15.78 5.43
C LYS A 501 25.71 -14.29 5.10
N CYS A 502 25.77 -13.43 6.11
CA CYS A 502 25.70 -11.97 5.96
C CYS A 502 26.92 -11.32 5.31
N LEU A 503 28.03 -12.04 5.10
CA LEU A 503 29.17 -11.57 4.29
C LEU A 503 28.88 -11.57 2.77
N ALA A 504 27.64 -11.82 2.36
CA ALA A 504 27.23 -11.74 0.98
C ALA A 504 27.39 -10.33 0.40
N ASN A 505 27.66 -10.24 -0.91
CA ASN A 505 27.82 -8.97 -1.65
C ASN A 505 26.51 -8.15 -1.81
N LYS A 506 25.44 -8.48 -1.08
CA LYS A 506 24.16 -7.77 -1.12
C LYS A 506 24.05 -6.90 0.13
N THR A 507 23.96 -5.58 -0.03
CA THR A 507 23.64 -4.66 1.07
C THR A 507 22.12 -4.63 1.28
N MET A 508 21.65 -5.08 2.44
CA MET A 508 20.22 -5.08 2.79
C MET A 508 19.82 -3.79 3.51
N THR A 509 18.64 -3.24 3.20
CA THR A 509 18.01 -2.18 4.01
C THR A 509 16.81 -2.74 4.77
N PHE A 510 16.61 -2.34 6.02
CA PHE A 510 15.47 -2.77 6.84
C PHE A 510 14.54 -1.59 7.09
N LEU A 511 13.27 -1.70 6.74
CA LEU A 511 12.28 -0.66 7.01
C LEU A 511 11.08 -1.26 7.74
N ALA A 512 10.48 -0.48 8.62
CA ALA A 512 9.18 -0.79 9.22
C ALA A 512 8.15 0.26 8.81
N LEU A 513 6.93 -0.20 8.56
CA LEU A 513 5.81 0.60 8.06
C LEU A 513 4.59 0.32 8.94
N ASP A 514 3.84 1.37 9.31
CA ASP A 514 2.56 1.16 9.99
C ASP A 514 1.60 0.44 9.02
N SER A 515 1.19 -0.78 9.38
CA SER A 515 0.29 -1.60 8.58
C SER A 515 -1.13 -1.04 8.49
N ASN A 516 -1.52 -0.12 9.38
CA ASN A 516 -2.82 0.54 9.31
C ASN A 516 -2.87 1.62 8.22
N TYR A 517 -1.76 2.29 7.93
CA TYR A 517 -1.68 3.37 6.93
C TYR A 517 -0.99 2.96 5.63
N HIS A 518 -0.06 2.00 5.68
CA HIS A 518 0.67 1.50 4.50
C HIS A 518 0.08 0.20 3.95
N TYR A 519 -1.21 -0.07 4.21
CA TYR A 519 -1.85 -1.29 3.73
C TYR A 519 -1.93 -1.37 2.20
N HIS A 520 -2.08 -0.22 1.52
CA HIS A 520 -2.01 -0.15 0.06
C HIS A 520 -0.65 -0.61 -0.46
N THR A 521 0.45 -0.23 0.21
CA THR A 521 1.81 -0.66 -0.13
C THR A 521 1.96 -2.17 0.03
N ALA A 522 1.41 -2.75 1.11
CA ALA A 522 1.40 -4.22 1.27
C ALA A 522 0.57 -4.92 0.17
N LYS A 523 -0.56 -4.33 -0.23
CA LYS A 523 -1.40 -4.85 -1.32
C LYS A 523 -0.69 -4.85 -2.68
N ILE A 524 0.15 -3.84 -2.96
CA ILE A 524 1.01 -3.82 -4.17
C ILE A 524 1.95 -5.04 -4.19
N PHE A 525 2.51 -5.41 -3.04
CA PHE A 525 3.32 -6.63 -2.89
C PHE A 525 2.48 -7.92 -2.84
N GLY A 526 1.16 -7.83 -3.01
CA GLY A 526 0.30 -9.00 -3.01
C GLY A 526 -0.04 -9.56 -1.65
N ILE A 527 0.03 -8.73 -0.62
CA ILE A 527 -0.18 -9.13 0.77
C ILE A 527 -1.44 -8.45 1.27
N ASN A 528 -2.46 -9.27 1.54
CA ASN A 528 -3.63 -8.80 2.25
C ASN A 528 -3.40 -8.92 3.76
N LEU A 529 -3.07 -7.79 4.39
CA LEU A 529 -2.76 -7.71 5.82
C LEU A 529 -3.92 -8.15 6.71
N ASP A 530 -5.18 -8.10 6.25
CA ASP A 530 -6.33 -8.53 7.05
C ASP A 530 -6.33 -10.04 7.32
N HIS A 531 -5.65 -10.83 6.49
CA HIS A 531 -5.46 -12.27 6.70
C HIS A 531 -4.24 -12.61 7.55
N HIS A 532 -3.43 -11.62 7.92
CA HIS A 532 -2.27 -11.80 8.79
C HIS A 532 -2.62 -11.46 10.24
N ARG A 533 -2.12 -12.27 11.18
CA ARG A 533 -2.26 -12.00 12.62
C ARG A 533 -1.76 -10.59 12.90
N GLU A 534 -2.57 -9.79 13.60
CA GLU A 534 -2.23 -8.42 14.00
C GLU A 534 -1.83 -7.52 12.82
N ARG A 535 -2.33 -7.79 11.60
CA ARG A 535 -1.96 -7.05 10.39
C ARG A 535 -0.44 -6.93 10.23
N THR A 536 0.30 -7.96 10.64
CA THR A 536 1.77 -7.95 10.67
C THR A 536 2.33 -8.92 9.63
N ALA A 537 3.19 -8.42 8.74
CA ALA A 537 3.77 -9.20 7.64
C ALA A 537 5.18 -8.70 7.30
N VAL A 538 6.01 -9.57 6.74
CA VAL A 538 7.38 -9.25 6.32
C VAL A 538 7.61 -9.61 4.87
N VAL A 539 8.29 -8.71 4.17
CA VAL A 539 8.58 -8.79 2.73
C VAL A 539 10.04 -8.47 2.51
N ILE A 540 10.72 -9.20 1.64
CA ILE A 540 11.95 -8.75 1.02
C ILE A 540 11.60 -8.38 -0.41
N TYR A 541 11.85 -7.13 -0.77
CA TYR A 541 11.68 -6.61 -2.12
C TYR A 541 13.03 -6.28 -2.72
N ASP A 542 13.33 -6.85 -3.87
CA ASP A 542 14.50 -6.52 -4.67
C ASP A 542 14.06 -5.92 -6.01
N MET A 543 14.21 -4.61 -6.14
CA MET A 543 13.79 -3.86 -7.33
C MET A 543 14.57 -4.29 -8.58
N LYS A 544 15.85 -4.69 -8.45
CA LYS A 544 16.69 -5.05 -9.61
C LYS A 544 16.24 -6.35 -10.26
N SER A 545 15.73 -7.29 -9.46
CA SER A 545 15.24 -8.58 -9.93
C SER A 545 13.71 -8.64 -10.05
N GLU A 546 13.00 -7.57 -9.68
CA GLU A 546 11.53 -7.51 -9.61
C GLU A 546 10.93 -8.66 -8.80
N MET A 547 11.66 -9.10 -7.77
CA MET A 547 11.26 -10.23 -6.94
C MET A 547 10.77 -9.75 -5.57
N VAL A 548 9.65 -10.33 -5.16
CA VAL A 548 9.07 -10.18 -3.84
C VAL A 548 9.21 -11.53 -3.15
N HIS A 549 9.70 -11.55 -1.92
CA HIS A 549 9.77 -12.75 -1.08
C HIS A 549 9.05 -12.49 0.22
N THR A 550 8.19 -13.42 0.65
CA THR A 550 7.38 -13.25 1.85
C THR A 550 7.44 -14.49 2.73
N LEU A 551 7.10 -14.30 3.99
CA LEU A 551 6.84 -15.43 4.88
C LEU A 551 5.54 -16.16 4.48
N PRO A 552 5.41 -17.47 4.78
CA PRO A 552 4.15 -18.20 4.60
C PRO A 552 3.00 -17.55 5.38
N LYS A 553 1.78 -17.57 4.83
CA LYS A 553 0.57 -16.92 5.41
C LYS A 553 0.30 -17.33 6.87
N THR A 554 0.58 -18.58 7.23
CA THR A 554 0.34 -19.14 8.57
C THR A 554 1.45 -18.86 9.58
N SER A 555 2.59 -18.32 9.14
CA SER A 555 3.76 -18.15 10.01
C SER A 555 3.69 -16.86 10.82
N HIS A 556 4.12 -16.94 12.08
CA HIS A 556 4.25 -15.77 12.94
C HIS A 556 5.49 -14.96 12.61
N VAL A 557 5.36 -13.64 12.63
CA VAL A 557 6.49 -12.73 12.45
C VAL A 557 7.26 -12.65 13.76
N THR A 558 8.45 -13.27 13.77
CA THR A 558 9.41 -13.23 14.86
C THR A 558 10.79 -12.91 14.29
N LYS A 559 11.75 -12.60 15.17
CA LYS A 559 13.15 -12.40 14.73
C LYS A 559 13.66 -13.60 13.93
N ASP A 560 13.36 -14.82 14.36
CA ASP A 560 13.90 -16.03 13.76
C ASP A 560 13.24 -16.36 12.42
N THR A 561 11.93 -16.14 12.27
CA THR A 561 11.27 -16.30 10.96
C THR A 561 11.76 -15.25 9.97
N MET A 562 11.95 -13.99 10.41
CA MET A 562 12.58 -12.95 9.60
C MET A 562 14.03 -13.30 9.23
N ALA A 563 14.82 -13.83 10.18
CA ALA A 563 16.19 -14.27 9.94
C ALA A 563 16.25 -15.42 8.92
N LYS A 564 15.34 -16.39 9.03
CA LYS A 564 15.23 -17.50 8.08
C LYS A 564 14.93 -16.99 6.67
N LEU A 565 13.95 -16.10 6.51
CA LEU A 565 13.64 -15.48 5.23
C LEU A 565 14.84 -14.72 4.65
N LEU A 566 15.58 -13.99 5.50
CA LEU A 566 16.79 -13.29 5.11
C LEU A 566 17.87 -14.25 4.63
N ILE A 567 18.13 -15.33 5.38
CA ILE A 567 19.11 -16.36 5.01
C ILE A 567 18.71 -17.02 3.69
N ASP A 568 17.46 -17.43 3.53
CA ASP A 568 16.95 -18.04 2.30
C ASP A 568 17.11 -17.09 1.11
N PHE A 569 16.91 -15.78 1.30
CA PHE A 569 17.13 -14.77 0.26
C PHE A 569 18.61 -14.58 -0.10
N LEU A 570 19.49 -14.51 0.90
CA LEU A 570 20.93 -14.39 0.70
C LEU A 570 21.50 -15.62 -0.03
N GLU A 571 20.96 -16.81 0.25
CA GLU A 571 21.32 -18.07 -0.40
C GLU A 571 20.59 -18.32 -1.74
N THR A 572 19.74 -17.39 -2.21
CA THR A 572 18.92 -17.54 -3.43
C THR A 572 17.95 -18.74 -3.41
N LYS A 573 17.60 -19.23 -2.20
CA LYS A 573 16.62 -20.30 -1.96
C LYS A 573 15.21 -19.77 -1.71
N ALA A 574 15.07 -18.49 -1.39
CA ALA A 574 13.77 -17.87 -1.14
C ALA A 574 12.88 -17.97 -2.39
N LYS A 575 11.70 -18.58 -2.23
CA LYS A 575 10.70 -18.65 -3.31
C LYS A 575 10.17 -17.25 -3.61
N ARG A 576 9.99 -16.94 -4.90
CA ARG A 576 9.28 -15.73 -5.33
C ARG A 576 7.82 -15.84 -4.88
N HIS A 577 7.33 -14.79 -4.23
CA HIS A 577 5.92 -14.59 -3.93
C HIS A 577 5.20 -14.15 -5.21
N LEU A 578 4.04 -14.75 -5.46
CA LEU A 578 3.14 -14.40 -6.56
C LEU A 578 1.79 -14.04 -5.96
N ARG A 579 1.20 -12.93 -6.41
CA ARG A 579 -0.21 -12.66 -6.14
C ARG A 579 -1.04 -13.80 -6.69
N SER A 580 -1.84 -14.41 -5.83
CA SER A 580 -2.75 -15.48 -6.21
C SER A 580 -4.04 -15.27 -5.44
N THR A 581 -5.08 -14.86 -6.15
CA THR A 581 -6.42 -14.79 -5.60
C THR A 581 -7.36 -15.49 -6.58
N ALA A 582 -8.02 -16.54 -6.10
CA ALA A 582 -9.23 -17.00 -6.75
C ALA A 582 -10.28 -15.92 -6.44
N ASP A 583 -10.62 -15.11 -7.43
CA ASP A 583 -11.68 -14.12 -7.34
C ASP A 583 -12.95 -14.85 -6.90
N LEU A 584 -13.29 -14.76 -5.60
CA LEU A 584 -14.35 -15.56 -4.99
C LEU A 584 -15.71 -14.91 -5.12
N ASP A 585 -15.78 -13.62 -5.43
CA ASP A 585 -17.03 -12.96 -5.80
C ASP A 585 -16.75 -11.53 -6.26
N MET A 586 -16.97 -11.29 -7.56
CA MET A 586 -17.56 -10.03 -7.96
C MET A 586 -18.57 -10.30 -9.07
N ASN A 587 -19.79 -9.87 -8.80
CA ASN A 587 -21.01 -10.02 -9.59
C ASN A 587 -20.84 -9.63 -11.06
N PHE A 588 -20.22 -10.49 -11.87
CA PHE A 588 -20.43 -10.52 -13.31
C PHE A 588 -21.75 -11.24 -13.56
N HIS A 589 -22.85 -10.48 -13.43
CA HIS A 589 -24.20 -10.82 -13.86
C HIS A 589 -24.68 -12.25 -13.56
N LEU A 590 -24.84 -12.60 -12.28
CA LEU A 590 -25.97 -13.44 -11.91
C LEU A 590 -27.25 -12.60 -12.01
N TYR A 591 -27.75 -12.42 -13.24
CA TYR A 591 -29.16 -12.06 -13.42
C TYR A 591 -29.95 -13.26 -12.90
N LYS A 592 -30.35 -13.23 -11.62
CA LYS A 592 -31.29 -14.20 -11.03
C LYS A 592 -32.68 -13.90 -11.58
N GLY A 593 -32.85 -14.18 -12.88
CA GLY A 593 -34.16 -14.28 -13.48
C GLY A 593 -34.92 -15.42 -12.81
N LYS A 594 -36.11 -15.13 -12.28
CA LYS A 594 -37.06 -16.16 -11.82
C LYS A 594 -37.45 -17.02 -13.03
N SER A 595 -36.72 -18.09 -13.29
CA SER A 595 -37.05 -19.09 -14.31
C SER A 595 -36.53 -20.44 -13.83
N LYS A 596 -37.45 -21.41 -13.72
CA LYS A 596 -37.15 -22.81 -13.43
C LYS A 596 -36.09 -23.35 -14.41
N ALA A 597 -35.09 -24.04 -13.87
CA ALA A 597 -34.08 -24.88 -14.54
C ALA A 597 -33.74 -24.53 -16.00
N LYS A 598 -32.79 -23.59 -16.21
CA LYS A 598 -32.02 -23.50 -17.46
C LYS A 598 -30.58 -23.90 -17.16
N GLU A 599 -30.02 -24.82 -17.95
CA GLU A 599 -28.62 -25.25 -17.88
C GLU A 599 -27.68 -24.05 -17.79
N THR A 600 -26.94 -23.93 -16.69
CA THR A 600 -26.01 -22.82 -16.45
C THR A 600 -24.62 -23.16 -16.98
N VAL A 601 -24.16 -22.42 -17.99
CA VAL A 601 -22.76 -22.51 -18.46
C VAL A 601 -21.92 -21.62 -17.55
N ASN A 602 -20.99 -22.22 -16.82
CA ASN A 602 -20.06 -21.52 -15.92
C ASN A 602 -18.64 -21.57 -16.49
N ILE A 603 -17.94 -20.43 -16.48
CA ILE A 603 -16.53 -20.34 -16.86
C ILE A 603 -15.71 -20.27 -15.57
N PRO A 604 -15.01 -21.35 -15.17
CA PRO A 604 -14.22 -21.37 -13.94
C PRO A 604 -13.10 -20.33 -13.94
N THR A 605 -12.86 -19.75 -12.76
CA THR A 605 -11.79 -18.77 -12.52
C THR A 605 -10.49 -19.50 -12.16
N LEU A 606 -9.41 -19.15 -12.84
CA LEU A 606 -8.05 -19.56 -12.50
C LEU A 606 -7.43 -18.58 -11.51
N ASN A 607 -6.39 -19.03 -10.82
CA ASN A 607 -5.50 -18.23 -10.00
C ASN A 607 -4.05 -18.60 -10.33
N SER A 608 -3.08 -17.86 -9.80
CA SER A 608 -1.66 -18.14 -10.10
C SER A 608 -1.17 -19.52 -9.64
N GLU A 609 -1.82 -20.12 -8.63
CA GLU A 609 -1.46 -21.44 -8.11
C GLU A 609 -1.92 -22.57 -9.05
N ASN A 610 -3.15 -22.51 -9.56
CA ASN A 610 -3.74 -23.56 -10.40
C ASN A 610 -3.55 -23.34 -11.91
N PHE A 611 -3.10 -22.16 -12.33
CA PHE A 611 -2.99 -21.79 -13.74
C PHE A 611 -2.12 -22.78 -14.50
N LYS A 612 -0.91 -23.07 -14.00
CA LYS A 612 0.05 -23.92 -14.70
C LYS A 612 -0.49 -25.33 -14.89
N ASP A 613 -0.97 -25.95 -13.82
CA ASP A 613 -1.45 -27.33 -13.83
C ASP A 613 -2.70 -27.50 -14.71
N THR A 614 -3.58 -26.50 -14.72
CA THR A 614 -4.83 -26.53 -15.49
C THR A 614 -4.59 -26.21 -16.98
N VAL A 615 -3.84 -25.16 -17.28
CA VAL A 615 -3.67 -24.67 -18.66
C VAL A 615 -2.71 -25.54 -19.45
N PHE A 616 -1.66 -26.06 -18.83
CA PHE A 616 -0.64 -26.88 -19.48
C PHE A 616 -0.93 -28.39 -19.44
N ASN A 617 -2.15 -28.79 -19.05
CA ASN A 617 -2.59 -30.17 -19.23
C ASN A 617 -2.60 -30.53 -20.74
N ASN A 618 -1.78 -31.50 -21.14
CA ASN A 618 -1.56 -31.84 -22.54
C ASN A 618 -2.77 -32.46 -23.25
N THR A 619 -3.76 -32.95 -22.51
CA THR A 619 -4.93 -33.64 -23.09
C THR A 619 -6.01 -32.68 -23.59
N GLU A 620 -6.08 -31.47 -23.05
CA GLU A 620 -7.20 -30.55 -23.28
C GLU A 620 -6.76 -29.29 -24.04
N ASN A 621 -7.64 -28.77 -24.89
CA ASN A 621 -7.53 -27.43 -25.46
C ASN A 621 -8.09 -26.43 -24.46
N VAL A 622 -7.29 -25.45 -24.08
CA VAL A 622 -7.65 -24.51 -23.01
C VAL A 622 -7.71 -23.11 -23.57
N VAL A 623 -8.87 -22.47 -23.47
CA VAL A 623 -9.07 -21.05 -23.80
C VAL A 623 -9.08 -20.25 -22.50
N VAL A 624 -8.15 -19.32 -22.35
CA VAL A 624 -8.05 -18.46 -21.18
C VAL A 624 -8.39 -17.03 -21.56
N TYR A 625 -9.35 -16.47 -20.85
CA TYR A 625 -9.75 -15.08 -20.92
C TYR A 625 -9.12 -14.28 -19.78
N PHE A 626 -8.17 -13.41 -20.14
CA PHE A 626 -7.51 -12.48 -19.23
C PHE A 626 -8.30 -11.19 -19.16
N TYR A 627 -8.68 -10.80 -17.95
CA TYR A 627 -9.49 -9.60 -17.71
C TYR A 627 -9.04 -8.85 -16.45
N THR A 628 -9.58 -7.65 -16.28
CA THR A 628 -9.53 -6.91 -15.01
C THR A 628 -10.94 -6.43 -14.66
N PRO A 629 -11.27 -6.30 -13.37
CA PRO A 629 -12.60 -5.86 -12.94
C PRO A 629 -12.92 -4.41 -13.29
N PHE A 630 -11.88 -3.57 -13.46
CA PHE A 630 -12.03 -2.14 -13.76
C PHE A 630 -12.19 -1.84 -15.26
N CYS A 631 -12.08 -2.86 -16.11
CA CYS A 631 -12.14 -2.73 -17.56
C CYS A 631 -13.59 -2.87 -18.05
N ALA A 632 -14.21 -1.77 -18.49
CA ALA A 632 -15.57 -1.78 -19.02
C ALA A 632 -15.72 -2.66 -20.28
N TYR A 633 -14.74 -2.60 -21.20
CA TYR A 633 -14.74 -3.43 -22.40
C TYR A 633 -14.67 -4.94 -22.09
N CYS A 634 -14.03 -5.30 -20.97
CA CYS A 634 -13.96 -6.67 -20.49
C CYS A 634 -15.36 -7.21 -20.12
N GLN A 635 -16.25 -6.37 -19.61
CA GLN A 635 -17.65 -6.76 -19.32
C GLN A 635 -18.41 -7.18 -20.57
N VAL A 636 -18.28 -6.42 -21.67
CA VAL A 636 -18.91 -6.75 -22.95
C VAL A 636 -18.35 -8.06 -23.51
N VAL A 637 -17.03 -8.21 -23.50
CA VAL A 637 -16.34 -9.40 -24.01
C VAL A 637 -16.68 -10.66 -23.20
N ALA A 638 -16.90 -10.52 -21.88
CA ALA A 638 -17.31 -11.65 -21.05
C ALA A 638 -18.64 -12.28 -21.53
N HIS A 639 -19.60 -11.48 -21.99
CA HIS A 639 -20.86 -11.99 -22.56
C HIS A 639 -20.65 -12.72 -23.89
N VAL A 640 -19.74 -12.22 -24.74
CA VAL A 640 -19.37 -12.88 -25.99
C VAL A 640 -18.71 -14.23 -25.71
N LEU A 641 -17.76 -14.26 -24.78
CA LEU A 641 -17.07 -15.49 -24.35
C LEU A 641 -18.05 -16.51 -23.78
N LEU A 642 -18.98 -16.10 -22.90
CA LEU A 642 -20.02 -16.98 -22.35
C LEU A 642 -20.91 -17.57 -23.45
N SER A 643 -21.26 -16.77 -24.45
CA SER A 643 -22.06 -17.22 -25.59
C SER A 643 -21.32 -18.27 -26.42
N VAL A 644 -20.02 -18.04 -26.70
CA VAL A 644 -19.18 -19.00 -27.42
C VAL A 644 -18.93 -20.26 -26.59
N ALA A 645 -18.66 -20.14 -25.29
CA ALA A 645 -18.49 -21.27 -24.39
C ALA A 645 -19.76 -22.13 -24.30
N ARG A 646 -20.94 -21.49 -24.30
CA ARG A 646 -22.23 -22.19 -24.36
C ARG A 646 -22.41 -22.93 -25.67
N LEU A 647 -22.05 -22.30 -26.79
CA LEU A 647 -22.12 -22.92 -28.11
C LEU A 647 -21.20 -24.16 -28.20
N MET A 648 -19.99 -24.05 -27.67
CA MET A 648 -18.96 -25.09 -27.76
C MET A 648 -18.94 -26.06 -26.57
N ARG A 649 -19.98 -26.06 -25.70
CA ARG A 649 -20.01 -26.87 -24.47
C ARG A 649 -19.89 -28.38 -24.70
N ASN A 650 -20.37 -28.84 -25.85
CA ASN A 650 -20.38 -30.25 -26.24
C ASN A 650 -19.10 -30.66 -26.99
N VAL A 651 -18.19 -29.71 -27.26
CA VAL A 651 -16.91 -30.00 -27.87
C VAL A 651 -16.03 -30.69 -26.83
N LYS A 652 -15.71 -31.95 -27.11
CA LYS A 652 -14.87 -32.75 -26.23
C LYS A 652 -13.46 -32.13 -26.16
N ASP A 653 -12.84 -32.20 -24.99
CA ASP A 653 -11.46 -31.74 -24.76
C ASP A 653 -11.23 -30.23 -25.08
N LEU A 654 -12.27 -29.39 -25.01
CA LEU A 654 -12.19 -27.93 -25.06
C LEU A 654 -12.73 -27.32 -23.77
N LYS A 655 -11.92 -26.53 -23.07
CA LYS A 655 -12.25 -25.90 -21.81
C LYS A 655 -12.05 -24.39 -21.87
N PHE A 656 -12.93 -23.67 -21.20
CA PHE A 656 -12.88 -22.21 -21.08
C PHE A 656 -12.60 -21.83 -19.64
N PHE A 657 -11.68 -20.90 -19.44
CA PHE A 657 -11.32 -20.35 -18.14
C PHE A 657 -11.19 -18.84 -18.22
N ARG A 658 -11.30 -18.20 -17.06
CA ARG A 658 -11.02 -16.77 -16.90
C ARG A 658 -9.94 -16.53 -15.84
N LEU A 659 -9.11 -15.52 -16.03
CA LEU A 659 -8.09 -15.11 -15.06
C LEU A 659 -8.15 -13.59 -14.89
N ASN A 660 -8.30 -13.15 -13.64
CA ASN A 660 -8.16 -11.75 -13.29
C ASN A 660 -6.67 -11.39 -13.19
N GLY A 661 -6.17 -10.64 -14.16
CA GLY A 661 -4.76 -10.25 -14.24
C GLY A 661 -4.34 -9.09 -13.34
N SER A 662 -5.27 -8.38 -12.68
CA SER A 662 -4.90 -7.38 -11.67
C SER A 662 -4.45 -8.00 -10.35
N ASP A 663 -5.00 -9.18 -10.03
CA ASP A 663 -4.84 -9.83 -8.72
C ASP A 663 -4.13 -11.20 -8.78
N ASN A 664 -3.64 -11.59 -9.96
CA ASN A 664 -2.89 -12.83 -10.17
C ASN A 664 -1.60 -12.56 -10.97
N ASP A 665 -0.45 -12.88 -10.39
CA ASP A 665 0.85 -12.79 -11.05
C ASP A 665 1.19 -14.11 -11.74
N LEU A 666 1.47 -14.06 -13.05
CA LEU A 666 1.98 -15.20 -13.80
C LEU A 666 3.47 -15.04 -14.12
N SER A 667 4.10 -16.10 -14.62
CA SER A 667 5.43 -16.01 -15.22
C SER A 667 5.43 -14.99 -16.38
N TRP A 668 6.54 -14.26 -16.54
CA TRP A 668 6.65 -13.13 -17.48
C TRP A 668 6.25 -13.46 -18.94
N HIS A 669 6.44 -14.70 -19.39
CA HIS A 669 6.05 -15.14 -20.74
C HIS A 669 4.53 -15.35 -20.91
N LEU A 670 3.78 -15.38 -19.80
CA LEU A 670 2.32 -15.56 -19.76
C LEU A 670 1.59 -14.28 -19.31
N THR A 671 2.31 -13.23 -18.92
CA THR A 671 1.72 -11.95 -18.55
C THR A 671 1.27 -11.20 -19.78
N VAL A 672 0.00 -10.79 -19.79
CA VAL A 672 -0.61 -10.03 -20.89
C VAL A 672 -0.40 -8.53 -20.68
N GLN A 673 -0.14 -7.80 -21.77
CA GLN A 673 0.08 -6.35 -21.72
C GLN A 673 -1.23 -5.54 -21.78
N THR A 674 -2.28 -6.12 -22.38
CA THR A 674 -3.56 -5.44 -22.63
C THR A 674 -4.73 -6.30 -22.15
N TYR A 675 -5.78 -5.62 -21.71
CA TYR A 675 -7.02 -6.27 -21.26
C TYR A 675 -8.21 -5.75 -22.08
N PRO A 676 -9.13 -6.63 -22.50
CA PRO A 676 -9.08 -8.08 -22.38
C PRO A 676 -8.13 -8.74 -23.38
N THR A 677 -7.57 -9.89 -23.01
CA THR A 677 -6.81 -10.75 -23.92
C THR A 677 -7.35 -12.18 -23.86
N ILE A 678 -7.55 -12.82 -25.00
CA ILE A 678 -7.94 -14.23 -25.08
C ILE A 678 -6.79 -15.03 -25.69
N ILE A 679 -6.38 -16.09 -25.01
CA ILE A 679 -5.32 -16.99 -25.47
C ILE A 679 -5.88 -18.41 -25.55
N ILE A 680 -5.59 -19.12 -26.64
CA ILE A 680 -5.84 -20.56 -26.76
C ILE A 680 -4.53 -21.33 -26.62
N PHE A 681 -4.56 -22.37 -25.80
CA PHE A 681 -3.50 -23.31 -25.53
C PHE A 681 -3.92 -24.69 -26.06
N PRO A 682 -3.57 -25.03 -27.32
CA PRO A 682 -4.01 -26.26 -27.96
C PRO A 682 -3.49 -27.50 -27.23
N ALA A 683 -4.27 -28.59 -27.25
CA ALA A 683 -3.83 -29.89 -26.76
C ALA A 683 -2.55 -30.33 -27.51
N LYS A 684 -1.63 -30.99 -26.80
CA LYS A 684 -0.31 -31.45 -27.31
C LYS A 684 0.64 -30.35 -27.84
N LYS A 685 0.21 -29.09 -27.98
CA LYS A 685 0.99 -27.96 -28.53
C LYS A 685 0.94 -26.73 -27.62
N LYS A 686 1.13 -26.92 -26.31
CA LYS A 686 1.00 -25.85 -25.31
C LYS A 686 2.01 -24.70 -25.48
N ALA A 687 3.19 -24.99 -26.03
CA ALA A 687 4.19 -23.98 -26.35
C ALA A 687 3.79 -23.09 -27.54
N GLU A 688 2.90 -23.57 -28.42
CA GLU A 688 2.36 -22.83 -29.56
C GLU A 688 1.00 -22.22 -29.20
N SER A 689 0.95 -21.40 -28.14
CA SER A 689 -0.27 -20.70 -27.75
C SER A 689 -0.57 -19.56 -28.72
N TYR A 690 -1.84 -19.36 -29.08
CA TYR A 690 -2.27 -18.30 -29.98
C TYR A 690 -3.04 -17.23 -29.23
N VAL A 691 -2.70 -15.96 -29.47
CA VAL A 691 -3.39 -14.79 -28.92
C VAL A 691 -4.43 -14.30 -29.93
N PHE A 692 -5.62 -13.93 -29.46
CA PHE A 692 -6.63 -13.33 -30.32
C PHE A 692 -6.11 -12.00 -30.89
N PRO A 693 -6.18 -11.78 -32.23
CA PRO A 693 -5.61 -10.59 -32.85
C PRO A 693 -6.24 -9.29 -32.33
N HIS A 694 -5.40 -8.33 -31.91
CA HIS A 694 -5.87 -7.04 -31.39
C HIS A 694 -6.57 -6.15 -32.43
N ASN A 695 -6.29 -6.35 -33.72
CA ASN A 695 -6.86 -5.56 -34.82
C ASN A 695 -8.25 -6.06 -35.26
N THR A 696 -8.71 -7.18 -34.70
CA THR A 696 -9.98 -7.79 -35.08
C THR A 696 -11.01 -7.53 -33.98
N GLU A 697 -12.22 -7.14 -34.36
CA GLU A 697 -13.31 -6.96 -33.39
C GLU A 697 -13.68 -8.28 -32.71
N LEU A 698 -13.85 -8.24 -31.39
CA LEU A 698 -14.15 -9.42 -30.57
C LEU A 698 -15.66 -9.70 -30.59
N THR A 699 -16.13 -10.22 -31.71
CA THR A 699 -17.52 -10.66 -31.91
C THR A 699 -17.64 -12.16 -31.71
N PHE A 700 -18.88 -12.66 -31.51
CA PHE A 700 -19.17 -14.08 -31.39
C PHE A 700 -18.58 -14.89 -32.57
N ASN A 701 -18.80 -14.42 -33.79
CA ASN A 701 -18.33 -15.09 -35.01
C ASN A 701 -16.79 -15.10 -35.12
N ASN A 702 -16.14 -13.97 -34.85
CA ASN A 702 -14.68 -13.88 -34.93
C ASN A 702 -14.01 -14.74 -33.86
N LEU A 703 -14.54 -14.73 -32.63
CA LEU A 703 -14.03 -15.56 -31.54
C LEU A 703 -14.26 -17.06 -31.81
N SER A 704 -15.43 -17.46 -32.29
CA SER A 704 -15.69 -18.85 -32.67
C SER A 704 -14.75 -19.32 -33.77
N ARG A 705 -14.53 -18.50 -34.82
CA ARG A 705 -13.59 -18.80 -35.90
C ARG A 705 -12.16 -18.93 -35.39
N PHE A 706 -11.72 -18.00 -34.55
CA PHE A 706 -10.39 -18.03 -33.95
C PHE A 706 -10.15 -19.29 -33.13
N ILE A 707 -11.13 -19.72 -32.31
CA ILE A 707 -10.98 -20.96 -31.54
C ILE A 707 -10.89 -22.14 -32.50
N LEU A 708 -11.83 -22.29 -33.43
CA LEU A 708 -11.86 -23.41 -34.37
C LEU A 708 -10.60 -23.49 -35.24
N SER A 709 -10.08 -22.36 -35.74
CA SER A 709 -8.90 -22.35 -36.60
C SER A 709 -7.63 -22.82 -35.89
N ASN A 710 -7.57 -22.66 -34.57
CA ASN A 710 -6.40 -22.99 -33.75
C ASN A 710 -6.53 -24.35 -33.03
N LEU A 711 -7.64 -25.07 -33.23
CA LEU A 711 -7.76 -26.47 -32.80
C LEU A 711 -6.95 -27.39 -33.75
N LEU A 712 -6.44 -28.49 -33.21
CA LEU A 712 -5.95 -29.60 -34.03
C LEU A 712 -7.05 -30.06 -35.00
N LEU A 713 -6.68 -30.46 -36.21
CA LEU A 713 -7.64 -30.78 -37.28
C LEU A 713 -8.71 -31.77 -36.82
N GLU A 714 -8.30 -32.78 -36.07
CA GLU A 714 -9.17 -33.85 -35.64
C GLU A 714 -10.20 -33.35 -34.63
N THR A 715 -9.77 -32.54 -33.65
CA THR A 715 -10.67 -31.88 -32.69
C THR A 715 -11.52 -30.80 -33.36
N ARG A 716 -10.98 -30.08 -34.36
CA ARG A 716 -11.72 -29.06 -35.13
C ARG A 716 -12.90 -29.67 -35.88
N LEU A 717 -12.68 -30.77 -36.59
CA LEU A 717 -13.74 -31.46 -37.33
C LEU A 717 -14.83 -31.98 -36.38
N GLN A 718 -14.45 -32.55 -35.23
CA GLN A 718 -15.42 -32.93 -34.20
C GLN A 718 -16.17 -31.74 -33.63
N ALA A 719 -15.48 -30.63 -33.36
CA ALA A 719 -16.08 -29.41 -32.86
C ALA A 719 -17.11 -28.86 -33.86
N MET A 720 -16.78 -28.82 -35.15
CA MET A 720 -17.71 -28.38 -36.20
C MET A 720 -18.94 -29.28 -36.27
N VAL A 721 -18.79 -30.62 -36.20
CA VAL A 721 -19.95 -31.54 -36.15
C VAL A 721 -20.80 -31.28 -34.91
N GLY A 722 -20.17 -31.09 -33.74
CA GLY A 722 -20.86 -30.74 -32.50
C GLY A 722 -21.61 -29.42 -32.61
N LEU A 723 -21.06 -28.42 -33.29
CA LEU A 723 -21.71 -27.14 -33.54
C LEU A 723 -22.92 -27.26 -34.45
N CYS A 724 -22.94 -28.20 -35.40
CA CYS A 724 -24.12 -28.41 -36.23
C CYS A 724 -25.35 -28.91 -35.45
N THR A 725 -25.17 -29.41 -34.21
CA THR A 725 -26.28 -29.84 -33.35
C THR A 725 -27.10 -28.67 -32.80
N VAL A 726 -26.62 -27.43 -32.90
CA VAL A 726 -27.28 -26.24 -32.36
C VAL A 726 -28.61 -25.94 -33.07
N TRP A 727 -28.76 -26.35 -34.33
CA TRP A 727 -29.97 -26.11 -35.11
C TRP A 727 -31.12 -27.08 -34.83
N ASP A 728 -30.98 -28.02 -33.88
CA ASP A 728 -31.98 -29.04 -33.49
C ASP A 728 -33.36 -28.48 -33.07
N SER A 729 -33.51 -27.16 -33.00
CA SER A 729 -34.73 -26.44 -32.61
C SER A 729 -35.31 -25.49 -33.67
N SER A 730 -34.78 -25.47 -34.91
CA SER A 730 -35.32 -24.59 -35.98
C SER A 730 -36.34 -25.31 -36.88
N GLU A 731 -37.36 -24.58 -37.36
CA GLU A 731 -38.33 -25.06 -38.36
C GLU A 731 -37.64 -25.47 -39.69
N ASP A 732 -36.45 -24.94 -39.96
CA ASP A 732 -35.59 -25.21 -41.12
C ASP A 732 -34.43 -26.20 -40.84
N TYR A 733 -34.54 -27.05 -39.81
CA TYR A 733 -33.49 -27.95 -39.32
C TYR A 733 -32.72 -28.67 -40.45
N ASN A 734 -33.44 -29.32 -41.37
CA ASN A 734 -32.84 -30.14 -42.42
C ASN A 734 -31.97 -29.31 -43.39
N LYS A 735 -32.35 -28.06 -43.69
CA LYS A 735 -31.64 -27.21 -44.64
C LYS A 735 -30.37 -26.60 -44.03
N GLN A 736 -30.48 -26.07 -42.80
CA GLN A 736 -29.35 -25.51 -42.05
C GLN A 736 -28.31 -26.60 -41.71
N LEU A 737 -28.77 -27.76 -41.26
CA LEU A 737 -27.90 -28.92 -40.99
C LEU A 737 -27.15 -29.38 -42.25
N HIS A 738 -27.85 -29.48 -43.38
CA HIS A 738 -27.24 -29.89 -44.65
C HIS A 738 -26.12 -28.92 -45.07
N TYR A 739 -26.33 -27.61 -44.95
CA TYR A 739 -25.27 -26.64 -45.25
C TYR A 739 -24.06 -26.82 -44.33
N CYS A 740 -24.26 -27.04 -43.03
CA CYS A 740 -23.16 -27.26 -42.10
C CYS A 740 -22.36 -28.53 -42.39
N LEU A 741 -23.05 -29.66 -42.61
CA LEU A 741 -22.38 -30.94 -42.92
C LEU A 741 -21.62 -30.86 -44.25
N ARG A 742 -22.18 -30.19 -45.26
CA ARG A 742 -21.50 -29.93 -46.54
C ARG A 742 -20.22 -29.11 -46.34
N ASP A 743 -20.27 -28.05 -45.53
CA ASP A 743 -19.10 -27.22 -45.30
C ASP A 743 -18.00 -27.98 -44.53
N ILE A 744 -18.37 -28.86 -43.59
CA ILE A 744 -17.42 -29.79 -42.93
C ILE A 744 -16.81 -30.76 -43.93
N LYS A 745 -17.63 -31.31 -44.85
CA LYS A 745 -17.16 -32.21 -45.90
C LYS A 745 -16.13 -31.54 -46.80
N LEU A 746 -16.38 -30.30 -47.23
CA LEU A 746 -15.44 -29.51 -48.03
C LEU A 746 -14.10 -29.30 -47.30
N ASP A 747 -14.13 -28.97 -46.00
CA ASP A 747 -12.89 -28.84 -45.20
C ASP A 747 -12.19 -30.19 -45.05
N CYS A 748 -12.93 -31.28 -44.84
CA CYS A 748 -12.38 -32.63 -44.75
C CYS A 748 -11.67 -33.05 -46.05
N ASP A 749 -12.32 -32.87 -47.20
CA ASP A 749 -11.79 -33.24 -48.52
C ASP A 749 -10.57 -32.40 -48.90
N ALA A 750 -10.58 -31.10 -48.60
CA ALA A 750 -9.40 -30.24 -48.77
C ALA A 750 -8.21 -30.74 -47.94
N ASN A 751 -8.45 -31.20 -46.71
CA ASN A 751 -7.41 -31.77 -45.85
C ASN A 751 -6.94 -33.15 -46.32
N ILE A 752 -7.81 -33.98 -46.90
CA ILE A 752 -7.42 -35.24 -47.55
C ILE A 752 -6.47 -34.94 -48.71
N SER A 753 -6.83 -34.02 -49.61
CA SER A 753 -5.96 -33.64 -50.75
C SER A 753 -4.60 -33.12 -50.27
N LYS A 754 -4.58 -32.28 -49.23
CA LYS A 754 -3.33 -31.77 -48.65
C LYS A 754 -2.48 -32.87 -48.01
N ALA A 755 -3.10 -33.78 -47.25
CA ALA A 755 -2.40 -34.91 -46.63
C ALA A 755 -1.86 -35.90 -47.66
N LEU A 756 -2.59 -36.16 -48.75
CA LEU A 756 -2.12 -36.96 -49.89
C LEU A 756 -0.93 -36.30 -50.59
N GLN A 757 -0.97 -34.97 -50.77
CA GLN A 757 0.16 -34.23 -51.34
C GLN A 757 1.42 -34.34 -50.45
N SER A 758 1.26 -34.17 -49.14
CA SER A 758 2.34 -34.38 -48.16
C SER A 758 2.86 -35.82 -48.17
N TYR A 759 1.97 -36.81 -48.27
CA TYR A 759 2.34 -38.23 -48.36
C TYR A 759 3.16 -38.52 -49.62
N ARG A 760 2.71 -38.04 -50.79
CA ARG A 760 3.43 -38.19 -52.08
C ARG A 760 4.82 -37.56 -52.03
N ARG A 761 4.95 -36.35 -51.47
CA ARG A 761 6.26 -35.70 -51.26
C ARG A 761 7.14 -36.49 -50.30
N GLY A 762 6.55 -37.03 -49.24
CA GLY A 762 7.25 -37.88 -48.28
C GLY A 762 7.74 -39.20 -48.88
N LEU A 763 7.01 -39.80 -49.82
CA LEU A 763 7.46 -40.99 -50.56
C LEU A 763 8.73 -40.71 -51.37
N VAL A 764 8.76 -39.62 -52.13
CA VAL A 764 9.95 -39.20 -52.89
C VAL A 764 11.14 -38.96 -51.96
N TYR A 765 10.91 -38.33 -50.81
CA TYR A 765 11.99 -38.09 -49.84
C TYR A 765 12.46 -39.38 -49.15
N ARG A 766 11.57 -40.36 -48.94
CA ARG A 766 11.90 -41.66 -48.35
C ARG A 766 12.75 -42.53 -49.28
N GLU A 767 12.58 -42.38 -50.59
CA GLU A 767 13.48 -43.00 -51.59
C GLU A 767 14.92 -42.50 -51.44
N GLN A 768 15.10 -41.24 -51.01
CA GLN A 768 16.41 -40.63 -50.76
C GLN A 768 16.93 -40.86 -49.33
N ASN A 769 16.03 -41.02 -48.34
CA ASN A 769 16.36 -41.23 -46.93
C ASN A 769 15.47 -42.31 -46.32
N LYS A 770 15.99 -43.55 -46.22
CA LYS A 770 15.23 -44.73 -45.72
C LYS A 770 14.71 -44.60 -44.28
N ASN A 771 15.24 -43.67 -43.49
CA ASN A 771 14.87 -43.47 -42.08
C ASN A 771 13.60 -42.62 -41.87
N VAL A 772 12.99 -42.09 -42.93
CA VAL A 772 11.78 -41.26 -42.82
C VAL A 772 10.51 -42.12 -42.67
N THR A 773 9.80 -41.92 -41.56
CA THR A 773 8.53 -42.61 -41.27
C THR A 773 7.33 -41.81 -41.78
N LEU A 774 6.49 -42.46 -42.60
CA LEU A 774 5.25 -41.86 -43.14
C LEU A 774 4.00 -42.25 -42.34
N THR A 775 4.16 -43.05 -41.29
CA THR A 775 3.08 -43.57 -40.44
C THR A 775 2.14 -42.48 -39.91
N PRO A 776 2.61 -41.31 -39.43
CA PRO A 776 1.71 -40.26 -38.94
C PRO A 776 0.79 -39.70 -40.03
N ILE A 777 1.33 -39.50 -41.24
CA ILE A 777 0.56 -39.00 -42.39
C ILE A 777 -0.46 -40.05 -42.84
N PHE A 778 -0.06 -41.32 -42.84
CA PHE A 778 -0.95 -42.43 -43.18
C PHE A 778 -2.10 -42.59 -42.18
N ASN A 779 -1.82 -42.56 -40.88
CA ASN A 779 -2.84 -42.62 -39.82
C ASN A 779 -3.82 -41.44 -39.94
N LYS A 780 -3.32 -40.24 -40.26
CA LYS A 780 -4.15 -39.06 -40.51
C LYS A 780 -5.06 -39.23 -41.71
N LEU A 781 -4.56 -39.77 -42.83
CA LEU A 781 -5.36 -40.09 -44.01
C LEU A 781 -6.44 -41.13 -43.70
N ARG A 782 -6.10 -42.16 -42.91
CA ARG A 782 -7.06 -43.18 -42.46
C ARG A 782 -8.20 -42.56 -41.65
N TYR A 783 -7.86 -41.68 -40.72
CA TYR A 783 -8.86 -40.92 -39.94
C TYR A 783 -9.76 -40.08 -40.83
N LEU A 784 -9.17 -39.24 -41.71
CA LEU A 784 -9.96 -38.35 -42.58
C LEU A 784 -10.86 -39.13 -43.53
N LYS A 785 -10.39 -40.25 -44.09
CA LYS A 785 -11.21 -41.12 -44.93
C LYS A 785 -12.40 -41.69 -44.15
N ALA A 786 -12.17 -42.20 -42.94
CA ALA A 786 -13.24 -42.74 -42.10
C ALA A 786 -14.25 -41.64 -41.72
N PHE A 787 -13.76 -40.46 -41.35
CA PHE A 787 -14.59 -39.30 -41.00
C PHE A 787 -15.45 -38.83 -42.19
N SER A 788 -14.84 -38.72 -43.37
CA SER A 788 -15.48 -38.31 -44.62
C SER A 788 -16.57 -39.29 -45.05
N LEU A 789 -16.36 -40.60 -44.86
CA LEU A 789 -17.35 -41.64 -45.18
C LEU A 789 -18.57 -41.58 -44.25
N VAL A 790 -18.37 -41.28 -42.97
CA VAL A 790 -19.51 -41.10 -42.05
C VAL A 790 -20.31 -39.85 -42.40
N LEU A 791 -19.65 -38.76 -42.80
CA LEU A 791 -20.34 -37.53 -43.23
C LEU A 791 -21.29 -37.80 -44.41
N ASP A 792 -20.90 -38.62 -45.38
CA ASP A 792 -21.71 -38.92 -46.58
C ASP A 792 -23.01 -39.66 -46.26
N VAL A 793 -23.04 -40.41 -45.16
CA VAL A 793 -24.19 -41.23 -44.75
C VAL A 793 -25.03 -40.52 -43.67
N THR A 794 -24.53 -39.43 -43.07
CA THR A 794 -25.24 -38.69 -42.02
C THR A 794 -26.22 -37.68 -42.59
N HIS A 795 -27.51 -37.99 -42.51
CA HIS A 795 -28.60 -37.07 -42.83
C HIS A 795 -29.27 -36.44 -41.60
N LYS A 796 -28.94 -36.93 -40.39
CA LYS A 796 -29.45 -36.43 -39.11
C LYS A 796 -28.39 -36.59 -38.02
N LEU A 797 -28.22 -35.58 -37.16
CA LEU A 797 -27.28 -35.62 -36.03
C LEU A 797 -28.02 -35.98 -34.73
N ASN A 798 -28.18 -37.28 -34.49
CA ASN A 798 -28.68 -37.81 -33.22
C ASN A 798 -27.50 -38.20 -32.30
N ALA A 799 -27.78 -38.52 -31.04
CA ALA A 799 -26.77 -38.98 -30.08
C ALA A 799 -25.92 -40.16 -30.63
N LYS A 800 -26.55 -41.10 -31.35
CA LYS A 800 -25.88 -42.28 -31.94
C LYS A 800 -24.86 -41.91 -33.03
N THR A 801 -25.19 -40.97 -33.91
CA THR A 801 -24.27 -40.51 -34.97
C THR A 801 -23.12 -39.68 -34.41
N ILE A 802 -23.39 -38.84 -33.40
CA ILE A 802 -22.34 -38.07 -32.69
C ILE A 802 -21.37 -39.03 -31.97
N GLN A 803 -21.90 -40.08 -31.34
CA GLN A 803 -21.09 -41.13 -30.72
C GLN A 803 -20.19 -41.83 -31.74
N HIS A 804 -20.69 -42.11 -32.95
CA HIS A 804 -19.90 -42.72 -34.01
C HIS A 804 -18.72 -41.85 -34.46
N PHE A 805 -18.93 -40.53 -34.63
CA PHE A 805 -17.83 -39.58 -34.86
C PHE A 805 -16.82 -39.56 -33.70
N SER A 806 -17.29 -39.72 -32.45
CA SER A 806 -16.40 -39.82 -31.30
C SER A 806 -15.60 -41.12 -31.27
N GLU A 807 -16.14 -42.24 -31.73
CA GLU A 807 -15.46 -43.53 -31.78
C GLU A 807 -14.34 -43.53 -32.82
N ILE A 808 -14.59 -42.96 -34.00
CA ILE A 808 -13.57 -42.80 -35.05
C ILE A 808 -12.39 -41.98 -34.54
N TYR A 809 -12.66 -40.88 -33.84
CA TYR A 809 -11.60 -40.07 -33.24
C TYR A 809 -10.84 -40.81 -32.13
N LYS A 810 -11.52 -41.55 -31.25
CA LYS A 810 -10.86 -42.39 -30.25
C LYS A 810 -9.94 -43.42 -30.93
N SER A 811 -10.41 -44.08 -32.00
CA SER A 811 -9.61 -45.06 -32.73
C SER A 811 -8.34 -44.46 -33.35
N TYR A 812 -8.41 -43.19 -33.81
CA TYR A 812 -7.24 -42.46 -34.29
C TYR A 812 -6.27 -42.14 -33.15
N LEU A 813 -6.76 -41.65 -32.01
CA LEU A 813 -5.93 -41.34 -30.83
C LEU A 813 -5.15 -42.55 -30.29
N PHE A 814 -5.70 -43.77 -30.37
CA PHE A 814 -5.00 -44.99 -29.95
C PHE A 814 -3.96 -45.47 -30.96
N GLN A 815 -4.04 -45.03 -32.22
CA GLN A 815 -3.12 -45.43 -33.31
C GLN A 815 -2.04 -44.37 -33.60
N SER A 816 -2.26 -43.12 -33.19
CA SER A 816 -1.35 -41.97 -33.34
C SER A 816 -0.41 -41.84 -32.14
#